data_AF-A0A2N2BSY2-F1
#
_entry.id   AF-A0A2N2BSY2-F1
#
_cell.length_a   1.000
_cell.length_b   1.000
_cell.length_c   1.000
_cell.angle_alpha   90.00
_cell.angle_beta   90.00
_cell.angle_gamma   90.00
#
_symmetry.space_group_name_H-M   'P 1'
#
loop_
_entity.id
_entity.type
_entity.pdbx_description
1 polymer ?
#
loop_
_entity_poly.entity_id
_entity_poly.type
_entity_poly.pdbx_seq_one_letter_code
_entity_poly.pdbx_strand_id
1 'polypeptide(L)'
;MKKRQIKQFGTVSILLIILIMATTSVWAESIATPIGVQYRAHVQNEGNMPKPDGTFVTGPDAIGTTGQSLRLEGVWLELTGEVPEGASINYQVHVANKGWLNPVKNGDFSGTAGQGLQVEAIKIWLSDFPGYDVYYCGHVQNKGDIPMENGQWGWVKNGEELGTTGLGLRLEELEIKIVPQEKPTKPLSAPTDLTATVSGAHMINLSWSAAENAQSYSVYQSTSADGSYSQISSGVTDTAFDVDALASGQTYYFKVAADAKGFTSSDFSTEVAAIADIDRQGNIYFGSSLLIVNTSLDFTTTEPTGNLPESVTSQNSGVNESSNSEGGMIDAVLPYEPTAETQFITDHEYVQTQTAVGDTTTFFVSNFATASFDQLQAKCVYNEGNAEIWVDNTTDENGNPAVPVSSQLSQEQIETLGQEYNNAIYQQMTENFGDLPVVNGSNKMTILIYDIQDDYETSGNFYGGYFKPLDFANDTYSNQRSMIYLDTYPGMTPNPETPSEKDASMTYSTIAHEIQHVINYNVNVIQQGGSKMSTCLDEAFSMAAEDMLYGTRYDRIKYFKTSETVQNGLSPLIWQNGDDSGVLSSYAMSYMFAIYLEAQAGTTAVFKDIIDEPGDDFSALQTIIYQDIDPSLSIVELLTNFRIALMLSADSGPYGYGGNPDFDDVKPLSYTGEPLNLFGGGAIVTDMASSPFTDDPVDQGADIQLFGVFTPSREEIAQKNKEKVIALINEKRQTAGLTPLVENSALDQAADVRAEEASVSFSLNRPNGESLADLLNEVGISDFTDVGENKARASQLFPTDFVNLISQKYQMNEAYTKIGFGSYSKDTTEYWALIYLDE
;
A
#
# COMPACT_ATOMS: atom_id res chain seq x y z
N MET A 1 -13.29 -77.78 -15.39
CA MET A 1 -12.99 -79.23 -15.34
C MET A 1 -11.86 -79.56 -16.31
N LYS A 2 -10.87 -80.35 -15.83
CA LYS A 2 -9.79 -81.06 -16.56
C LYS A 2 -8.54 -80.28 -17.02
N LYS A 3 -7.54 -80.35 -16.12
CA LYS A 3 -6.09 -80.55 -16.31
C LYS A 3 -5.68 -81.20 -17.65
N ARG A 4 -4.58 -80.75 -18.27
CA ARG A 4 -3.26 -81.42 -18.24
C ARG A 4 -2.18 -80.68 -19.07
N GLN A 5 -0.97 -80.75 -18.52
CA GLN A 5 0.33 -80.23 -18.94
C GLN A 5 0.94 -80.93 -20.18
N ILE A 6 2.14 -80.42 -20.58
CA ILE A 6 3.34 -81.06 -21.20
C ILE A 6 3.45 -80.82 -22.71
N LYS A 7 4.54 -80.31 -23.33
CA LYS A 7 5.94 -79.97 -22.95
C LYS A 7 6.56 -78.96 -23.95
N GLN A 8 7.60 -78.28 -23.48
CA GLN A 8 8.54 -77.38 -24.17
C GLN A 8 9.31 -77.98 -25.37
N PHE A 9 9.72 -77.09 -26.29
CA PHE A 9 11.08 -76.73 -26.76
C PHE A 9 10.91 -76.21 -28.21
N GLY A 10 11.50 -75.13 -28.71
CA GLY A 10 12.51 -74.20 -28.23
C GLY A 10 12.72 -73.13 -29.33
N THR A 11 13.19 -71.96 -28.89
CA THR A 11 13.96 -70.94 -29.62
C THR A 11 13.32 -70.14 -30.78
N VAL A 12 12.74 -69.01 -30.35
CA VAL A 12 12.84 -67.62 -30.85
C VAL A 12 12.57 -67.35 -32.34
N SER A 13 11.30 -67.01 -32.59
CA SER A 13 10.83 -66.22 -33.72
C SER A 13 11.08 -64.73 -33.46
N ILE A 14 11.64 -64.00 -34.43
CA ILE A 14 11.29 -62.58 -34.64
C ILE A 14 10.26 -62.59 -35.75
N LEU A 15 8.98 -62.59 -35.35
CA LEU A 15 7.84 -62.56 -36.26
C LEU A 15 7.30 -61.13 -36.34
N LEU A 16 7.52 -60.54 -37.51
CA LEU A 16 6.69 -59.60 -38.24
C LEU A 16 5.23 -59.50 -37.70
N ILE A 17 4.84 -58.34 -37.19
CA ILE A 17 3.42 -57.94 -37.07
C ILE A 17 3.25 -56.56 -37.71
N ILE A 18 2.36 -56.56 -38.70
CA ILE A 18 1.81 -55.42 -39.45
C ILE A 18 0.98 -54.55 -38.52
N LEU A 19 1.17 -53.23 -38.54
CA LEU A 19 0.14 -52.29 -38.07
C LEU A 19 0.25 -50.90 -38.72
N ILE A 20 -0.79 -50.57 -39.49
CA ILE A 20 -1.39 -49.23 -39.73
C ILE A 20 -0.44 -48.14 -40.26
N MET A 21 -0.53 -47.85 -41.56
CA MET A 21 0.00 -46.61 -42.15
C MET A 21 -0.84 -45.40 -41.68
N ALA A 22 -0.32 -44.66 -40.71
CA ALA A 22 -0.63 -43.25 -40.54
C ALA A 22 0.47 -42.44 -41.26
N THR A 23 0.08 -41.55 -42.16
CA THR A 23 0.99 -40.63 -42.84
C THR A 23 1.50 -39.60 -41.84
N THR A 24 2.70 -39.76 -41.32
CA THR A 24 3.45 -38.65 -40.72
C THR A 24 4.38 -38.07 -41.79
N SER A 25 4.03 -36.86 -42.22
CA SER A 25 4.95 -35.96 -42.91
C SER A 25 6.19 -35.76 -42.05
N VAL A 26 7.34 -36.22 -42.55
CA VAL A 26 8.64 -35.81 -42.03
C VAL A 26 8.84 -34.36 -42.48
N TRP A 27 8.61 -33.41 -41.59
CA TRP A 27 9.12 -32.07 -41.77
C TRP A 27 10.63 -32.14 -41.55
N ALA A 28 11.42 -31.91 -42.60
CA ALA A 28 12.82 -31.60 -42.42
C ALA A 28 12.87 -30.24 -41.70
N GLU A 29 13.45 -30.20 -40.49
CA GLU A 29 13.83 -28.93 -39.86
C GLU A 29 14.71 -28.16 -40.84
N SER A 30 14.30 -26.94 -41.18
CA SER A 30 15.19 -25.99 -41.82
C SER A 30 16.30 -25.69 -40.83
N ILE A 31 17.52 -26.10 -41.16
CA ILE A 31 18.70 -25.73 -40.37
C ILE A 31 18.84 -24.21 -40.53
N ALA A 32 18.52 -23.45 -39.49
CA ALA A 32 18.74 -22.00 -39.47
C ALA A 32 20.22 -21.72 -39.79
N THR A 33 20.48 -20.87 -40.79
CA THR A 33 21.85 -20.46 -41.11
C THR A 33 22.45 -19.71 -39.92
N PRO A 34 23.58 -20.15 -39.36
CA PRO A 34 24.21 -19.48 -38.22
C PRO A 34 24.46 -18.00 -38.52
N ILE A 35 24.23 -17.14 -37.53
CA ILE A 35 24.58 -15.72 -37.60
C ILE A 35 26.08 -15.59 -37.85
N GLY A 36 26.45 -14.79 -38.84
CA GLY A 36 27.83 -14.58 -39.26
C GLY A 36 28.03 -13.22 -39.90
N VAL A 37 29.17 -13.05 -40.56
CA VAL A 37 29.50 -11.84 -41.34
C VAL A 37 30.07 -12.25 -42.69
N GLN A 38 29.73 -11.49 -43.72
CA GLN A 38 30.39 -11.57 -45.01
C GLN A 38 31.05 -10.23 -45.33
N TYR A 39 32.19 -10.29 -46.02
CA TYR A 39 32.93 -9.09 -46.36
C TYR A 39 33.72 -9.23 -47.65
N ARG A 40 34.08 -8.08 -48.21
CA ARG A 40 34.92 -7.94 -49.40
C ARG A 40 35.71 -6.65 -49.32
N ALA A 41 36.80 -6.56 -50.06
CA ALA A 41 37.68 -5.39 -50.00
C ALA A 41 38.10 -4.92 -51.40
N HIS A 42 38.40 -3.63 -51.52
CA HIS A 42 39.12 -3.11 -52.68
C HIS A 42 40.62 -3.16 -52.38
N VAL A 43 41.37 -3.94 -53.16
CA VAL A 43 42.82 -4.13 -52.99
C VAL A 43 43.54 -3.45 -54.14
N GLN A 44 44.64 -2.76 -53.83
CA GLN A 44 45.47 -2.09 -54.83
C GLN A 44 45.82 -3.03 -55.99
N ASN A 45 45.65 -2.56 -57.22
CA ASN A 45 45.93 -3.25 -58.49
C ASN A 45 45.08 -4.50 -58.79
N GLU A 46 44.48 -5.12 -57.77
CA GLU A 46 43.61 -6.29 -57.91
C GLU A 46 42.13 -5.89 -58.08
N GLY A 47 41.74 -4.71 -57.58
CA GLY A 47 40.35 -4.24 -57.61
C GLY A 47 39.53 -4.87 -56.49
N ASN A 48 38.25 -5.16 -56.73
CA ASN A 48 37.40 -5.79 -55.72
C ASN A 48 37.78 -7.26 -55.57
N MET A 49 37.96 -7.68 -54.32
CA MET A 49 38.31 -9.04 -53.93
C MET A 49 37.24 -9.57 -52.96
N PRO A 50 36.88 -10.87 -53.01
CA PRO A 50 37.48 -11.91 -53.87
C PRO A 50 37.04 -11.84 -55.34
N LYS A 51 37.80 -12.49 -56.23
CA LYS A 51 37.41 -12.67 -57.64
C LYS A 51 36.46 -13.88 -57.79
N PRO A 52 35.46 -13.83 -58.69
CA PRO A 52 35.12 -12.72 -59.58
C PRO A 52 34.54 -11.50 -58.82
N ASP A 53 34.77 -10.31 -59.37
CA ASP A 53 34.37 -9.03 -58.79
C ASP A 53 32.89 -9.03 -58.37
N GLY A 54 32.62 -8.71 -57.09
CA GLY A 54 31.27 -8.63 -56.54
C GLY A 54 30.90 -9.75 -55.56
N THR A 55 31.73 -10.76 -55.41
CA THR A 55 31.58 -11.84 -54.41
C THR A 55 32.01 -11.39 -53.00
N PHE A 56 31.71 -12.19 -51.98
CA PHE A 56 32.09 -11.98 -50.59
C PHE A 56 32.84 -13.21 -50.06
N VAL A 57 33.79 -12.99 -49.13
CA VAL A 57 34.25 -14.06 -48.23
C VAL A 57 33.32 -14.13 -47.03
N THR A 58 33.18 -15.30 -46.44
CA THR A 58 32.45 -15.50 -45.19
C THR A 58 33.44 -15.54 -44.05
N GLY A 59 33.19 -14.74 -43.00
CA GLY A 59 34.05 -14.74 -41.82
C GLY A 59 34.16 -16.14 -41.19
N PRO A 60 35.34 -16.54 -40.69
CA PRO A 60 36.58 -15.77 -40.53
C PRO A 60 37.55 -15.78 -41.73
N ASP A 61 37.14 -16.17 -42.94
CA ASP A 61 38.08 -16.28 -44.07
C ASP A 61 38.75 -14.92 -44.40
N ALA A 62 40.08 -14.90 -44.53
CA ALA A 62 40.82 -13.67 -44.75
C ALA A 62 40.47 -12.95 -46.06
N ILE A 63 40.44 -11.62 -46.02
CA ILE A 63 40.38 -10.75 -47.20
C ILE A 63 41.60 -9.84 -47.27
N GLY A 64 42.24 -9.79 -48.45
CA GLY A 64 43.42 -8.97 -48.68
C GLY A 64 44.57 -9.79 -49.26
N THR A 65 45.81 -9.34 -49.03
CA THR A 65 47.00 -9.97 -49.59
C THR A 65 48.18 -9.87 -48.61
N THR A 66 48.23 -10.77 -47.63
CA THR A 66 49.39 -10.87 -46.74
C THR A 66 50.69 -11.11 -47.52
N GLY A 67 51.71 -10.28 -47.26
CA GLY A 67 53.06 -10.46 -47.78
C GLY A 67 53.26 -10.11 -49.26
N GLN A 68 52.22 -9.65 -49.98
CA GLN A 68 52.32 -9.25 -51.39
C GLN A 68 52.55 -7.75 -51.57
N SER A 69 52.61 -6.99 -50.46
CA SER A 69 52.81 -5.54 -50.45
C SER A 69 51.72 -4.72 -51.14
N LEU A 70 50.49 -5.24 -51.25
CA LEU A 70 49.33 -4.49 -51.74
C LEU A 70 48.49 -4.00 -50.55
N ARG A 71 47.96 -2.77 -50.66
CA ARG A 71 47.12 -2.15 -49.62
C ARG A 71 45.64 -2.46 -49.82
N LEU A 72 44.91 -2.54 -48.70
CA LEU A 72 43.47 -2.29 -48.72
C LEU A 72 43.21 -0.80 -49.00
N GLU A 73 42.28 -0.51 -49.90
CA GLU A 73 41.78 0.84 -50.18
C GLU A 73 40.34 1.04 -49.67
N GLY A 74 39.65 -0.02 -49.25
CA GLY A 74 38.34 0.05 -48.60
C GLY A 74 37.67 -1.31 -48.44
N VAL A 75 36.58 -1.37 -47.68
CA VAL A 75 35.86 -2.60 -47.32
C VAL A 75 34.35 -2.45 -47.39
N TRP A 76 33.67 -3.58 -47.55
CA TRP A 76 32.23 -3.78 -47.37
C TRP A 76 32.01 -4.91 -46.38
N LEU A 77 31.11 -4.72 -45.41
CA LEU A 77 30.82 -5.66 -44.32
C LEU A 77 29.30 -5.77 -44.14
N GLU A 78 28.79 -6.99 -44.07
CA GLU A 78 27.36 -7.26 -43.90
C GLU A 78 27.13 -8.47 -43.00
N LEU A 79 26.16 -8.38 -42.09
CA LEU A 79 25.73 -9.52 -41.28
C LEU A 79 25.02 -10.56 -42.15
N THR A 80 25.20 -11.84 -41.82
CA THR A 80 24.58 -12.97 -42.52
C THR A 80 23.88 -13.89 -41.52
N GLY A 81 22.97 -14.74 -42.01
CA GLY A 81 22.14 -15.61 -41.16
C GLY A 81 20.84 -14.92 -40.72
N GLU A 82 20.25 -15.40 -39.63
CA GLU A 82 19.03 -14.84 -39.04
C GLU A 82 19.35 -13.57 -38.22
N VAL A 83 19.52 -12.45 -38.91
CA VAL A 83 19.80 -11.15 -38.29
C VAL A 83 18.49 -10.51 -37.82
N PRO A 84 18.36 -10.13 -36.53
CA PRO A 84 17.17 -9.44 -36.01
C PRO A 84 16.87 -8.13 -36.76
N GLU A 85 15.59 -7.76 -36.85
CA GLU A 85 15.19 -6.50 -37.46
C GLU A 85 15.81 -5.31 -36.68
N GLY A 86 16.49 -4.42 -37.40
CA GLY A 86 17.23 -3.28 -36.81
C GLY A 86 18.70 -3.56 -36.51
N ALA A 87 19.11 -4.82 -36.32
CA ALA A 87 20.49 -5.17 -36.01
C ALA A 87 21.45 -4.80 -37.16
N SER A 88 22.62 -4.27 -36.82
CA SER A 88 23.61 -3.84 -37.81
C SER A 88 25.05 -4.07 -37.40
N ILE A 89 25.91 -4.36 -38.39
CA ILE A 89 27.35 -4.22 -38.28
C ILE A 89 27.74 -2.84 -38.79
N ASN A 90 28.42 -2.07 -37.94
CA ASN A 90 28.84 -0.71 -38.17
C ASN A 90 30.36 -0.65 -38.18
N TYR A 91 30.93 0.18 -39.06
CA TYR A 91 32.37 0.24 -39.25
C TYR A 91 32.82 1.55 -39.89
N GLN A 92 34.07 1.89 -39.61
CA GLN A 92 34.76 3.02 -40.23
C GLN A 92 36.23 2.68 -40.46
N VAL A 93 36.83 3.28 -41.48
CA VAL A 93 38.25 3.13 -41.79
C VAL A 93 39.00 4.46 -41.65
N HIS A 94 40.24 4.39 -41.18
CA HIS A 94 41.21 5.48 -41.22
C HIS A 94 41.98 5.41 -42.54
N VAL A 95 41.88 6.45 -43.36
CA VAL A 95 42.54 6.50 -44.68
C VAL A 95 43.69 7.49 -44.65
N ALA A 96 44.82 7.10 -45.26
CA ALA A 96 46.00 7.93 -45.39
C ALA A 96 45.65 9.33 -45.94
N ASN A 97 46.17 10.37 -45.28
CA ASN A 97 45.94 11.79 -45.57
C ASN A 97 44.47 12.28 -45.48
N LYS A 98 43.53 11.45 -45.04
CA LYS A 98 42.11 11.81 -44.86
C LYS A 98 41.60 11.66 -43.43
N GLY A 99 42.25 10.83 -42.62
CA GLY A 99 41.78 10.56 -41.26
C GLY A 99 40.69 9.48 -41.22
N TRP A 100 39.95 9.44 -40.12
CA TRP A 100 38.75 8.60 -39.99
C TRP A 100 37.63 9.13 -40.88
N LEU A 101 37.09 8.25 -41.73
CA LEU A 101 35.88 8.55 -42.50
C LEU A 101 34.63 8.36 -41.62
N ASN A 102 33.49 8.91 -42.08
CA ASN A 102 32.21 8.69 -41.40
C ASN A 102 31.88 7.19 -41.28
N PRO A 103 31.29 6.74 -40.16
CA PRO A 103 30.75 5.41 -40.01
C PRO A 103 29.77 5.05 -41.13
N VAL A 104 29.84 3.80 -41.57
CA VAL A 104 28.88 3.17 -42.46
C VAL A 104 28.40 1.86 -41.83
N LYS A 105 27.36 1.25 -42.40
CA LYS A 105 26.79 -0.01 -41.88
C LYS A 105 26.39 -0.94 -43.00
N ASN A 106 26.18 -2.22 -42.68
CA ASN A 106 25.50 -3.23 -43.50
C ASN A 106 25.62 -3.04 -45.03
N GLY A 107 26.73 -3.48 -45.61
CA GLY A 107 26.92 -3.54 -47.06
C GLY A 107 27.30 -2.21 -47.73
N ASP A 108 27.37 -1.09 -47.01
CA ASP A 108 27.88 0.19 -47.54
C ASP A 108 29.42 0.17 -47.75
N PHE A 109 29.98 1.10 -48.54
CA PHE A 109 31.43 1.15 -48.75
C PHE A 109 32.13 2.07 -47.76
N SER A 110 33.21 1.61 -47.12
CA SER A 110 34.12 2.46 -46.34
C SER A 110 35.53 2.44 -46.95
N GLY A 111 35.98 3.58 -47.51
CA GLY A 111 37.34 3.72 -48.07
C GLY A 111 37.43 4.65 -49.28
N THR A 112 38.49 4.50 -50.07
CA THR A 112 38.86 5.33 -51.23
C THR A 112 39.35 4.52 -52.43
N ALA A 113 38.51 3.59 -52.90
CA ALA A 113 38.83 2.73 -54.05
C ALA A 113 39.32 3.53 -55.27
N GLY A 114 40.46 3.14 -55.84
CA GLY A 114 41.03 3.73 -57.06
C GLY A 114 41.67 5.10 -56.88
N GLN A 115 41.70 5.67 -55.67
CA GLN A 115 42.30 6.98 -55.39
C GLN A 115 43.77 6.90 -54.97
N GLY A 116 44.32 5.70 -54.84
CA GLY A 116 45.72 5.51 -54.48
C GLY A 116 46.05 5.68 -52.99
N LEU A 117 45.04 5.72 -52.12
CA LEU A 117 45.19 5.94 -50.67
C LEU A 117 44.89 4.64 -49.90
N GLN A 118 45.74 4.31 -48.92
CA GLN A 118 45.61 3.12 -48.07
C GLN A 118 44.65 3.31 -46.90
N VAL A 119 43.97 2.22 -46.55
CA VAL A 119 43.42 2.02 -45.20
C VAL A 119 44.58 1.73 -44.26
N GLU A 120 44.70 2.52 -43.20
CA GLU A 120 45.71 2.35 -42.15
C GLU A 120 45.13 1.69 -40.90
N ALA A 121 43.84 1.90 -40.60
CA ALA A 121 43.15 1.28 -39.46
C ALA A 121 41.64 1.12 -39.70
N ILE A 122 40.99 0.26 -38.91
CA ILE A 122 39.55 -0.01 -38.95
C ILE A 122 38.98 -0.20 -37.54
N LYS A 123 37.72 0.20 -37.33
CA LYS A 123 36.89 -0.12 -36.16
C LYS A 123 35.59 -0.76 -36.61
N ILE A 124 35.13 -1.80 -35.91
CA ILE A 124 33.91 -2.56 -36.25
C ILE A 124 33.13 -2.85 -34.96
N TRP A 125 31.83 -2.52 -34.92
CA TRP A 125 30.95 -2.80 -33.78
C TRP A 125 29.56 -3.25 -34.25
N LEU A 126 28.80 -3.85 -33.33
CA LEU A 126 27.40 -4.23 -33.55
C LEU A 126 26.47 -3.21 -32.87
N SER A 127 25.34 -2.92 -33.50
CA SER A 127 24.26 -2.11 -32.91
C SER A 127 22.95 -2.90 -32.98
N ASP A 128 22.11 -2.75 -31.95
CA ASP A 128 20.83 -3.44 -31.80
C ASP A 128 20.92 -4.97 -31.93
N PHE A 129 22.07 -5.54 -31.51
CA PHE A 129 22.33 -6.99 -31.61
C PHE A 129 22.89 -7.59 -30.30
N PRO A 130 22.07 -7.71 -29.25
CA PRO A 130 22.50 -8.27 -27.97
C PRO A 130 22.85 -9.76 -28.08
N GLY A 131 23.83 -10.22 -27.29
CA GLY A 131 24.22 -11.64 -27.22
C GLY A 131 25.27 -12.08 -28.23
N TYR A 132 25.86 -11.16 -29.01
CA TYR A 132 26.95 -11.45 -29.95
C TYR A 132 28.06 -10.39 -29.86
N ASP A 133 29.30 -10.83 -30.04
CA ASP A 133 30.49 -9.99 -30.17
C ASP A 133 31.04 -10.08 -31.61
N VAL A 134 31.60 -8.97 -32.13
CA VAL A 134 32.38 -8.96 -33.37
C VAL A 134 33.87 -8.92 -33.04
N TYR A 135 34.61 -9.89 -33.58
CA TYR A 135 36.06 -10.01 -33.45
C TYR A 135 36.73 -9.77 -34.81
N TYR A 136 37.84 -9.04 -34.83
CA TYR A 136 38.61 -8.82 -36.05
C TYR A 136 40.11 -8.71 -35.79
N CYS A 137 40.89 -9.15 -36.76
CA CYS A 137 42.36 -9.10 -36.76
C CYS A 137 42.87 -8.89 -38.19
N GLY A 138 44.16 -8.57 -38.35
CA GLY A 138 44.69 -8.31 -39.69
C GLY A 138 46.20 -8.18 -39.76
N HIS A 139 46.72 -8.09 -40.97
CA HIS A 139 48.14 -7.92 -41.24
C HIS A 139 48.46 -6.46 -41.57
N VAL A 140 49.39 -5.86 -40.84
CA VAL A 140 49.85 -4.48 -41.09
C VAL A 140 51.27 -4.48 -41.61
N GLN A 141 51.51 -3.66 -42.63
CA GLN A 141 52.83 -3.48 -43.24
C GLN A 141 53.91 -3.26 -42.17
N ASN A 142 54.98 -4.05 -42.26
CA ASN A 142 56.16 -4.01 -41.37
C ASN A 142 55.87 -4.29 -39.87
N LYS A 143 54.62 -4.51 -39.48
CA LYS A 143 54.24 -4.93 -38.12
C LYS A 143 53.83 -6.40 -38.05
N GLY A 144 53.41 -6.97 -39.16
CA GLY A 144 52.91 -8.34 -39.21
C GLY A 144 51.46 -8.44 -38.75
N ASP A 145 51.11 -9.62 -38.27
CA ASP A 145 49.78 -9.95 -37.77
C ASP A 145 49.50 -9.24 -36.45
N ILE A 146 48.40 -8.49 -36.39
CA ILE A 146 47.98 -7.75 -35.20
C ILE A 146 46.50 -8.02 -34.85
N PRO A 147 46.14 -7.99 -33.55
CA PRO A 147 47.04 -7.85 -32.41
C PRO A 147 47.85 -9.13 -32.14
N MET A 148 48.97 -9.01 -31.43
CA MET A 148 49.73 -10.16 -30.91
C MET A 148 49.36 -10.36 -29.43
N GLU A 149 48.84 -11.53 -29.10
CA GLU A 149 48.49 -11.94 -27.74
C GLU A 149 49.32 -13.16 -27.34
N ASN A 150 50.13 -13.04 -26.28
CA ASN A 150 50.98 -14.12 -25.77
C ASN A 150 51.89 -14.80 -26.83
N GLY A 151 52.34 -14.03 -27.82
CA GLY A 151 53.17 -14.54 -28.92
C GLY A 151 52.39 -15.32 -29.99
N GLN A 152 51.06 -15.28 -29.95
CA GLN A 152 50.14 -15.81 -30.96
C GLN A 152 49.33 -14.66 -31.58
N TRP A 153 48.72 -14.91 -32.75
CA TRP A 153 47.83 -13.95 -33.38
C TRP A 153 46.51 -13.85 -32.59
N GLY A 154 46.21 -12.66 -32.07
CA GLY A 154 45.03 -12.34 -31.26
C GLY A 154 43.93 -11.65 -32.07
N TRP A 155 42.92 -11.14 -31.37
CA TRP A 155 41.76 -10.47 -31.98
C TRP A 155 41.39 -9.21 -31.19
N VAL A 156 41.16 -8.09 -31.88
CA VAL A 156 40.43 -6.97 -31.26
C VAL A 156 38.93 -7.21 -31.38
N LYS A 157 38.12 -6.51 -30.58
CA LYS A 157 36.65 -6.64 -30.65
C LYS A 157 35.88 -5.35 -30.44
N ASN A 158 34.63 -5.34 -30.86
CA ASN A 158 33.60 -4.35 -30.50
C ASN A 158 34.07 -2.88 -30.46
N GLY A 159 34.53 -2.37 -31.60
CA GLY A 159 34.89 -0.95 -31.78
C GLY A 159 36.35 -0.61 -31.46
N GLU A 160 37.14 -1.56 -30.95
CA GLU A 160 38.58 -1.40 -30.75
C GLU A 160 39.33 -1.13 -32.07
N GLU A 161 40.43 -0.38 -32.02
CA GLU A 161 41.18 -0.06 -33.24
C GLU A 161 42.05 -1.24 -33.69
N LEU A 162 41.85 -1.69 -34.95
CA LEU A 162 42.77 -2.58 -35.65
C LEU A 162 43.56 -1.78 -36.69
N GLY A 163 44.88 -1.66 -36.53
CA GLY A 163 45.74 -1.01 -37.51
C GLY A 163 46.72 0.00 -36.89
N THR A 164 47.04 1.04 -37.67
CA THR A 164 47.93 2.13 -37.25
C THR A 164 47.48 3.48 -37.73
N THR A 165 46.66 4.17 -36.94
CA THR A 165 46.28 5.57 -37.21
C THR A 165 47.52 6.47 -37.31
N GLY A 166 47.73 7.10 -38.48
CA GLY A 166 48.70 8.19 -38.66
C GLY A 166 50.17 7.77 -38.77
N LEU A 167 50.47 6.47 -38.82
CA LEU A 167 51.86 5.97 -38.97
C LEU A 167 52.27 5.70 -40.43
N GLY A 168 51.36 5.86 -41.40
CA GLY A 168 51.66 5.61 -42.81
C GLY A 168 51.75 4.13 -43.18
N LEU A 169 51.50 3.20 -42.25
CA LEU A 169 51.53 1.76 -42.48
C LEU A 169 50.13 1.28 -42.88
N ARG A 170 50.06 0.54 -43.98
CA ARG A 170 48.80 0.04 -44.55
C ARG A 170 48.34 -1.26 -43.86
N LEU A 171 47.03 -1.42 -43.78
CA LEU A 171 46.39 -2.72 -43.57
C LEU A 171 46.43 -3.50 -44.91
N GLU A 172 46.93 -4.72 -44.87
CA GLU A 172 47.09 -5.60 -46.04
C GLU A 172 46.08 -6.74 -46.07
N GLU A 173 45.63 -7.20 -44.89
CA GLU A 173 44.69 -8.31 -44.73
C GLU A 173 43.79 -8.08 -43.52
N LEU A 174 42.57 -8.63 -43.57
CA LEU A 174 41.54 -8.53 -42.55
C LEU A 174 40.79 -9.86 -42.41
N GLU A 175 40.62 -10.34 -41.18
CA GLU A 175 39.72 -11.44 -40.81
C GLU A 175 38.70 -10.94 -39.79
N ILE A 176 37.44 -11.34 -39.93
CA ILE A 176 36.35 -10.91 -39.03
C ILE A 176 35.42 -12.08 -38.75
N LYS A 177 34.96 -12.22 -37.51
CA LYS A 177 33.95 -13.22 -37.13
C LYS A 177 32.95 -12.65 -36.14
N ILE A 178 31.73 -13.18 -36.21
CA ILE A 178 30.67 -12.96 -35.23
C ILE A 178 30.65 -14.17 -34.29
N VAL A 179 30.68 -13.93 -32.99
CA VAL A 179 30.74 -14.98 -31.96
C VAL A 179 29.58 -14.76 -30.99
N PRO A 180 28.74 -15.77 -30.71
CA PRO A 180 27.77 -15.68 -29.61
C PRO A 180 28.51 -15.36 -28.31
N GLN A 181 28.01 -14.39 -27.55
CA GLN A 181 28.48 -14.20 -26.18
C GLN A 181 28.21 -15.48 -25.40
N GLU A 182 29.14 -15.86 -24.51
CA GLU A 182 28.95 -17.06 -23.69
C GLU A 182 27.67 -16.91 -22.87
N LYS A 183 26.70 -17.82 -23.08
CA LYS A 183 25.55 -17.91 -22.20
C LYS A 183 26.04 -18.40 -20.83
N PRO A 184 25.76 -17.69 -19.73
CA PRO A 184 26.05 -18.21 -18.40
C PRO A 184 25.35 -19.55 -18.19
N THR A 185 26.06 -20.57 -17.71
CA THR A 185 25.50 -21.94 -17.58
C THR A 185 25.44 -22.47 -16.15
N LYS A 186 26.02 -21.78 -15.17
CA LYS A 186 25.93 -22.14 -13.75
C LYS A 186 25.14 -21.05 -13.00
N PRO A 187 24.00 -21.38 -12.38
CA PRO A 187 23.30 -20.45 -11.51
C PRO A 187 24.07 -20.25 -10.20
N LEU A 188 24.00 -19.04 -9.65
CA LEU A 188 24.47 -18.75 -8.30
C LEU A 188 23.53 -19.36 -7.26
N SER A 189 24.06 -19.63 -6.06
CA SER A 189 23.21 -19.97 -4.91
C SER A 189 22.52 -18.72 -4.39
N ALA A 190 21.29 -18.85 -3.89
CA ALA A 190 20.61 -17.73 -3.25
C ALA A 190 21.36 -17.28 -1.99
N PRO A 191 21.40 -15.98 -1.68
CA PRO A 191 21.83 -15.50 -0.37
C PRO A 191 20.99 -16.11 0.76
N THR A 192 21.61 -16.36 1.91
CA THR A 192 20.93 -16.90 3.11
C THR A 192 20.98 -15.92 4.26
N ASP A 193 20.21 -16.20 5.32
CA ASP A 193 20.23 -15.43 6.58
C ASP A 193 19.98 -13.93 6.38
N LEU A 194 19.12 -13.59 5.40
CA LEU A 194 18.68 -12.21 5.22
C LEU A 194 17.97 -11.76 6.51
N THR A 195 18.32 -10.58 7.01
CA THR A 195 17.67 -9.91 8.13
C THR A 195 17.33 -8.48 7.74
N ALA A 196 16.26 -7.93 8.30
CA ALA A 196 15.90 -6.53 8.17
C ALA A 196 15.77 -5.90 9.56
N THR A 197 16.56 -4.88 9.84
CA THR A 197 16.59 -4.19 11.14
C THR A 197 16.39 -2.70 10.95
N VAL A 198 15.44 -2.11 11.67
CA VAL A 198 15.20 -0.66 11.67
C VAL A 198 16.46 0.06 12.17
N SER A 199 16.95 1.06 11.44
CA SER A 199 18.28 1.65 11.66
C SER A 199 18.30 3.19 11.61
N GLY A 200 17.29 3.85 12.20
CA GLY A 200 17.12 5.30 12.19
C GLY A 200 16.12 5.77 11.14
N ALA A 201 15.97 7.09 10.98
CA ALA A 201 14.82 7.67 10.28
C ALA A 201 14.66 7.27 8.80
N HIS A 202 13.58 6.56 8.53
CA HIS A 202 13.11 5.94 7.30
C HIS A 202 14.03 4.87 6.78
N MET A 203 14.74 4.19 7.68
CA MET A 203 15.82 3.30 7.33
C MET A 203 15.63 1.90 7.89
N ILE A 204 15.81 0.93 7.00
CA ILE A 204 15.95 -0.48 7.33
C ILE A 204 17.30 -0.93 6.80
N ASN A 205 18.19 -1.34 7.71
CA ASN A 205 19.42 -2.02 7.35
C ASN A 205 19.10 -3.49 7.05
N LEU A 206 19.47 -3.92 5.84
CA LEU A 206 19.46 -5.31 5.43
C LEU A 206 20.85 -5.91 5.61
N SER A 207 20.91 -7.17 6.06
CA SER A 207 22.16 -7.93 6.11
C SER A 207 21.93 -9.38 5.70
N TRP A 208 22.88 -10.01 5.00
CA TRP A 208 22.78 -11.40 4.55
C TRP A 208 24.13 -12.11 4.53
N SER A 209 24.12 -13.43 4.38
CA SER A 209 25.31 -14.25 4.16
C SER A 209 25.73 -14.25 2.69
N ALA A 210 27.03 -14.12 2.43
CA ALA A 210 27.58 -14.10 1.08
C ALA A 210 27.31 -15.41 0.31
N ALA A 211 26.83 -15.30 -0.93
CA ALA A 211 26.64 -16.45 -1.81
C ALA A 211 27.95 -16.85 -2.53
N GLU A 212 28.18 -18.15 -2.72
CA GLU A 212 29.41 -18.64 -3.34
C GLU A 212 29.56 -18.16 -4.79
N ASN A 213 30.70 -17.56 -5.12
CA ASN A 213 31.02 -16.97 -6.43
C ASN A 213 30.25 -15.69 -6.80
N ALA A 214 29.41 -15.15 -5.90
CA ALA A 214 28.77 -13.86 -6.11
C ALA A 214 29.81 -12.73 -6.15
N GLN A 215 29.63 -11.77 -7.06
CA GLN A 215 30.43 -10.54 -7.15
C GLN A 215 29.63 -9.31 -6.75
N SER A 216 28.31 -9.39 -6.86
CA SER A 216 27.38 -8.35 -6.44
C SER A 216 26.02 -8.96 -6.08
N TYR A 217 25.13 -8.12 -5.56
CA TYR A 217 23.75 -8.46 -5.24
C TYR A 217 22.77 -7.44 -5.83
N SER A 218 21.56 -7.91 -6.06
CA SER A 218 20.40 -7.10 -6.40
C SER A 218 19.40 -7.19 -5.24
N VAL A 219 18.97 -6.03 -4.76
CA VAL A 219 18.07 -5.90 -3.59
C VAL A 219 16.69 -5.54 -4.11
N TYR A 220 15.69 -6.25 -3.61
CA TYR A 220 14.30 -6.11 -4.01
C TYR A 220 13.42 -5.77 -2.80
N GLN A 221 12.41 -4.95 -3.03
CA GLN A 221 11.46 -4.49 -2.04
C GLN A 221 10.02 -4.67 -2.53
N SER A 222 9.11 -4.94 -1.60
CA SER A 222 7.67 -4.81 -1.80
C SER A 222 7.02 -4.22 -0.54
N THR A 223 5.81 -3.67 -0.69
CA THR A 223 4.92 -3.28 0.43
C THR A 223 3.91 -4.37 0.77
N SER A 224 3.94 -5.51 0.06
CA SER A 224 3.07 -6.67 0.28
C SER A 224 3.86 -7.97 0.22
N ALA A 225 3.58 -8.91 1.14
CA ALA A 225 4.23 -10.21 1.21
C ALA A 225 4.09 -10.99 -0.13
N ASP A 226 2.86 -11.02 -0.64
CA ASP A 226 2.49 -11.67 -1.91
C ASP A 226 2.52 -10.71 -3.11
N GLY A 227 3.07 -9.51 -2.91
CA GLY A 227 3.14 -8.44 -3.90
C GLY A 227 4.19 -8.66 -4.98
N SER A 228 4.17 -7.77 -5.97
CA SER A 228 5.29 -7.65 -6.90
C SER A 228 6.47 -6.98 -6.21
N TYR A 229 7.67 -7.50 -6.47
CA TYR A 229 8.92 -7.01 -5.92
C TYR A 229 9.62 -6.12 -6.94
N SER A 230 9.90 -4.90 -6.53
CA SER A 230 10.66 -3.93 -7.31
C SER A 230 12.13 -3.98 -6.91
N GLN A 231 13.02 -3.99 -7.90
CA GLN A 231 14.45 -3.94 -7.63
C GLN A 231 14.82 -2.53 -7.16
N ILE A 232 15.27 -2.35 -5.93
CA ILE A 232 15.64 -1.05 -5.38
C ILE A 232 17.15 -0.77 -5.50
N SER A 233 17.96 -1.81 -5.69
CA SER A 233 19.40 -1.67 -5.97
C SER A 233 19.95 -2.86 -6.74
N SER A 234 21.05 -2.66 -7.47
CA SER A 234 21.84 -3.70 -8.12
C SER A 234 23.32 -3.37 -8.04
N GLY A 235 24.18 -4.38 -8.19
CA GLY A 235 25.62 -4.16 -8.16
C GLY A 235 26.17 -3.98 -6.74
N VAL A 236 25.38 -4.25 -5.70
CA VAL A 236 25.79 -4.13 -4.29
C VAL A 236 26.91 -5.13 -4.03
N THR A 237 28.12 -4.67 -3.73
CA THR A 237 29.28 -5.56 -3.50
C THR A 237 29.39 -6.05 -2.07
N ASP A 238 28.78 -5.33 -1.13
CA ASP A 238 28.73 -5.69 0.29
C ASP A 238 27.60 -6.70 0.55
N THR A 239 27.60 -7.28 1.75
CA THR A 239 26.54 -8.20 2.23
C THR A 239 25.56 -7.50 3.16
N ALA A 240 25.43 -6.19 3.00
CA ALA A 240 24.51 -5.34 3.71
C ALA A 240 24.04 -4.22 2.80
N PHE A 241 22.85 -3.71 3.04
CA PHE A 241 22.28 -2.60 2.28
C PHE A 241 21.34 -1.79 3.15
N ASP A 242 21.60 -0.49 3.24
CA ASP A 242 20.70 0.45 3.91
C ASP A 242 19.58 0.85 2.96
N VAL A 243 18.36 0.48 3.30
CA VAL A 243 17.16 0.92 2.60
C VAL A 243 16.63 2.14 3.32
N ASP A 244 16.65 3.29 2.66
CA ASP A 244 16.17 4.58 3.16
C ASP A 244 14.88 5.05 2.45
N ALA A 245 14.34 6.21 2.87
CA ALA A 245 13.14 6.84 2.28
C ALA A 245 11.85 6.01 2.38
N LEU A 246 11.77 5.16 3.39
CA LEU A 246 10.63 4.30 3.68
C LEU A 246 9.52 5.04 4.40
N ALA A 247 8.28 5.00 3.94
CA ALA A 247 7.15 5.51 4.72
C ALA A 247 7.08 4.87 6.12
N SER A 248 7.01 5.66 7.19
CA SER A 248 6.93 5.16 8.57
C SER A 248 5.67 4.33 8.80
N GLY A 249 5.76 3.30 9.63
CA GLY A 249 4.65 2.40 9.90
C GLY A 249 4.30 1.46 8.75
N GLN A 250 4.82 1.70 7.54
CA GLN A 250 4.65 0.77 6.44
C GLN A 250 5.53 -0.47 6.65
N THR A 251 4.92 -1.65 6.50
CA THR A 251 5.65 -2.91 6.44
C THR A 251 6.27 -3.04 5.05
N TYR A 252 7.59 -3.23 5.01
CA TYR A 252 8.32 -3.54 3.79
C TYR A 252 8.85 -4.96 3.83
N TYR A 253 8.80 -5.62 2.69
CA TYR A 253 9.26 -6.97 2.48
C TYR A 253 10.47 -6.94 1.55
N PHE A 254 11.50 -7.72 1.87
CA PHE A 254 12.78 -7.67 1.18
C PHE A 254 13.24 -9.05 0.74
N LYS A 255 13.83 -9.07 -0.46
CA LYS A 255 14.49 -10.23 -1.07
C LYS A 255 15.81 -9.79 -1.69
N VAL A 256 16.79 -10.68 -1.71
CA VAL A 256 18.10 -10.42 -2.32
C VAL A 256 18.45 -11.54 -3.28
N ALA A 257 18.96 -11.20 -4.47
CA ALA A 257 19.55 -12.12 -5.43
C ALA A 257 21.05 -11.85 -5.58
N ALA A 258 21.84 -12.88 -5.86
CA ALA A 258 23.26 -12.79 -6.14
C ALA A 258 23.52 -12.73 -7.65
N ASP A 259 24.52 -11.95 -8.03
CA ASP A 259 24.94 -11.68 -9.41
C ASP A 259 26.47 -11.82 -9.57
N ALA A 260 26.91 -12.35 -10.70
CA ALA A 260 28.32 -12.43 -11.08
C ALA A 260 28.50 -12.60 -12.59
N LYS A 261 29.57 -12.01 -13.14
CA LYS A 261 29.88 -12.15 -14.56
C LYS A 261 30.16 -13.62 -14.92
N GLY A 262 29.48 -14.13 -15.95
CA GLY A 262 29.60 -15.52 -16.40
C GLY A 262 28.71 -16.53 -15.65
N PHE A 263 27.90 -16.06 -14.70
CA PHE A 263 26.89 -16.84 -13.99
C PHE A 263 25.47 -16.37 -14.33
N THR A 264 24.50 -17.26 -14.18
CA THR A 264 23.09 -16.86 -14.13
C THR A 264 22.81 -16.35 -12.71
N SER A 265 22.06 -15.25 -12.59
CA SER A 265 21.63 -14.72 -11.29
C SER A 265 20.96 -15.81 -10.45
N SER A 266 21.11 -15.73 -9.13
CA SER A 266 20.51 -16.71 -8.23
C SER A 266 18.99 -16.59 -8.16
N ASP A 267 18.33 -17.59 -7.58
CA ASP A 267 17.01 -17.39 -6.98
C ASP A 267 17.08 -16.36 -5.83
N PHE A 268 15.93 -15.84 -5.40
CA PHE A 268 15.86 -14.94 -4.25
C PHE A 268 16.20 -15.66 -2.94
N SER A 269 16.73 -14.90 -1.98
CA SER A 269 16.76 -15.28 -0.56
C SER A 269 15.37 -15.57 -0.03
N THR A 270 15.31 -16.17 1.17
CA THR A 270 14.07 -16.11 1.97
C THR A 270 13.68 -14.66 2.21
N GLU A 271 12.38 -14.40 2.18
CA GLU A 271 11.80 -13.09 2.45
C GLU A 271 12.00 -12.70 3.92
N VAL A 272 12.22 -11.41 4.16
CA VAL A 272 12.08 -10.81 5.48
C VAL A 272 11.18 -9.59 5.39
N ALA A 273 10.47 -9.30 6.48
CA ALA A 273 9.69 -8.09 6.62
C ALA A 273 10.24 -7.23 7.77
N ALA A 274 10.15 -5.92 7.61
CA ALA A 274 10.37 -4.98 8.70
C ALA A 274 9.48 -3.76 8.50
N ILE A 275 9.01 -3.21 9.61
CA ILE A 275 8.20 -1.99 9.61
C ILE A 275 9.15 -0.82 9.75
N ALA A 276 9.06 0.14 8.84
CA ALA A 276 9.90 1.32 8.94
C ALA A 276 9.52 2.16 10.16
N ASP A 277 10.53 2.63 10.91
CA ASP A 277 10.43 3.78 11.81
C ASP A 277 9.45 3.76 12.98
N ILE A 278 9.35 2.61 13.64
CA ILE A 278 8.83 2.57 15.01
C ILE A 278 9.91 2.04 15.92
N ASP A 279 10.51 2.95 16.69
CA ASP A 279 11.50 2.58 17.68
C ASP A 279 10.81 2.03 18.93
N ARG A 280 11.01 0.73 19.17
CA ARG A 280 10.54 -0.01 20.36
C ARG A 280 11.68 -0.39 21.30
N GLN A 281 12.92 0.00 21.00
CA GLN A 281 14.12 -0.56 21.61
C GLN A 281 14.58 0.26 22.83
N GLY A 282 14.08 1.50 22.98
CA GLY A 282 14.29 2.38 24.12
C GLY A 282 15.72 2.94 24.22
N ASN A 283 15.91 4.00 25.02
CA ASN A 283 17.16 4.76 25.25
C ASN A 283 17.65 5.68 24.12
N ILE A 284 17.23 5.47 22.88
CA ILE A 284 17.39 6.42 21.78
C ILE A 284 16.07 6.39 21.01
N TYR A 285 15.44 7.53 20.77
CA TYR A 285 14.15 7.63 20.10
C TYR A 285 14.32 8.53 18.87
N PHE A 286 13.88 8.02 17.72
CA PHE A 286 13.84 8.74 16.46
C PHE A 286 12.40 9.15 16.17
N GLY A 287 12.17 10.38 15.71
CA GLY A 287 10.80 10.87 15.57
C GLY A 287 10.65 12.38 15.58
N SER A 288 9.49 12.82 15.10
CA SER A 288 8.93 14.16 15.30
C SER A 288 7.96 14.20 16.49
N SER A 289 7.46 13.04 16.93
CA SER A 289 6.58 12.91 18.07
C SER A 289 7.00 11.75 18.98
N LEU A 290 6.71 11.88 20.27
CA LEU A 290 6.90 10.85 21.29
C LEU A 290 5.52 10.35 21.74
N LEU A 291 5.28 9.06 21.56
CA LEU A 291 4.11 8.39 22.08
C LEU A 291 4.47 7.75 23.44
N ILE A 292 3.67 8.02 24.46
CA ILE A 292 3.84 7.49 25.81
C ILE A 292 2.60 6.68 26.15
N VAL A 293 2.76 5.39 26.36
CA VAL A 293 1.66 4.42 26.55
C VAL A 293 1.80 3.75 27.91
N ASN A 294 0.69 3.63 28.64
CA ASN A 294 0.62 2.69 29.75
C ASN A 294 0.28 1.30 29.21
N THR A 295 1.24 0.38 29.29
CA THR A 295 1.15 -0.99 28.78
C THR A 295 0.65 -2.00 29.81
N SER A 296 0.14 -1.52 30.96
CA SER A 296 -0.37 -2.38 32.02
C SER A 296 -1.59 -3.18 31.57
N LEU A 297 -1.66 -4.44 32.01
CA LEU A 297 -2.82 -5.31 31.86
C LEU A 297 -3.92 -5.01 32.89
N ASP A 298 -3.65 -4.19 33.91
CA ASP A 298 -4.68 -3.67 34.81
C ASP A 298 -5.17 -2.31 34.31
N PHE A 299 -6.16 -2.36 33.43
CA PHE A 299 -6.78 -1.18 32.82
C PHE A 299 -7.48 -0.26 33.83
N THR A 300 -7.72 -0.72 35.06
CA THR A 300 -8.45 0.05 36.09
C THR A 300 -7.53 0.88 36.99
N THR A 301 -6.22 0.64 36.92
CA THR A 301 -5.21 1.39 37.68
C THR A 301 -4.48 2.36 36.79
N THR A 302 -3.96 3.43 37.39
CA THR A 302 -3.21 4.46 36.67
C THR A 302 -1.74 4.48 37.08
N GLU A 303 -0.88 4.83 36.12
CA GLU A 303 0.55 5.01 36.34
C GLU A 303 1.02 6.39 35.84
N PRO A 304 1.98 7.04 36.52
CA PRO A 304 2.45 8.36 36.14
C PRO A 304 3.32 8.30 34.88
N THR A 305 3.10 9.20 33.92
CA THR A 305 3.95 9.36 32.73
C THR A 305 5.40 9.73 33.03
N GLY A 306 5.68 10.18 34.26
CA GLY A 306 6.97 10.73 34.66
C GLY A 306 7.18 12.17 34.18
N ASN A 307 8.23 12.80 34.67
CA ASN A 307 8.64 14.15 34.28
C ASN A 307 9.20 14.12 32.86
N LEU A 308 8.46 14.71 31.91
CA LEU A 308 8.90 14.85 30.53
C LEU A 308 10.18 15.72 30.46
N PRO A 309 11.22 15.31 29.72
CA PRO A 309 12.44 16.11 29.60
C PRO A 309 12.24 17.44 28.88
N GLU A 310 13.08 18.45 29.19
CA GLU A 310 13.00 19.80 28.60
C GLU A 310 13.08 19.82 27.06
N SER A 311 13.68 18.79 26.44
CA SER A 311 13.79 18.59 24.99
C SER A 311 12.49 18.12 24.31
N VAL A 312 11.49 17.75 25.08
CA VAL A 312 10.13 17.41 24.62
C VAL A 312 9.16 18.56 24.92
N THR A 313 9.47 19.41 25.91
CA THR A 313 8.63 20.56 26.28
C THR A 313 8.87 21.78 25.39
N SER A 314 8.42 21.75 24.13
CA SER A 314 8.27 23.00 23.37
C SER A 314 7.01 23.74 23.83
N GLN A 315 7.15 25.04 24.10
CA GLN A 315 6.16 25.90 24.77
C GLN A 315 4.71 25.77 24.27
N ASN A 316 3.79 25.66 25.24
CA ASN A 316 2.36 25.92 25.15
C ASN A 316 1.98 26.94 24.07
N SER A 317 1.57 26.46 22.91
CA SER A 317 0.67 27.21 22.04
C SER A 317 -0.72 26.67 22.33
N GLY A 318 -1.35 27.23 23.37
CA GLY A 318 -2.71 26.89 23.73
C GLY A 318 -3.61 27.04 22.50
N VAL A 319 -4.15 25.92 22.04
CA VAL A 319 -5.28 25.95 21.12
C VAL A 319 -6.45 26.32 22.00
N ASN A 320 -6.91 27.57 21.88
CA ASN A 320 -8.19 27.95 22.47
C ASN A 320 -9.26 27.08 21.83
N GLU A 321 -9.97 26.30 22.64
CA GLU A 321 -11.23 25.72 22.26
C GLU A 321 -12.13 26.82 21.67
N SER A 322 -12.58 26.63 20.43
CA SER A 322 -13.95 26.98 20.16
C SER A 322 -14.79 25.98 20.93
N SER A 323 -15.39 26.44 22.03
CA SER A 323 -16.46 25.74 22.73
C SER A 323 -17.63 25.56 21.77
N ASN A 324 -17.55 24.55 20.91
CA ASN A 324 -18.71 24.03 20.23
C ASN A 324 -19.28 22.91 21.10
N SER A 325 -19.85 23.31 22.24
CA SER A 325 -20.95 22.56 22.82
C SER A 325 -22.18 22.84 21.95
N GLU A 326 -22.17 22.32 20.72
CA GLU A 326 -23.43 22.08 20.03
C GLU A 326 -24.00 20.84 20.72
N GLY A 327 -25.17 21.00 21.36
CA GLY A 327 -25.84 19.91 22.04
C GLY A 327 -25.96 18.70 21.12
N GLY A 328 -25.60 17.54 21.63
CA GLY A 328 -25.42 16.32 20.86
C GLY A 328 -26.50 15.28 21.15
N MET A 329 -26.75 14.41 20.17
CA MET A 329 -27.47 13.16 20.42
C MET A 329 -26.59 12.27 21.30
N ILE A 330 -27.10 11.90 22.48
CA ILE A 330 -26.47 11.01 23.46
C ILE A 330 -27.21 9.67 23.41
N ASP A 331 -26.51 8.55 23.54
CA ASP A 331 -27.16 7.26 23.75
C ASP A 331 -27.37 6.96 25.26
N ALA A 332 -28.45 6.23 25.56
CA ALA A 332 -28.74 5.70 26.89
C ALA A 332 -28.89 4.18 26.88
N VAL A 333 -27.78 3.47 27.11
CA VAL A 333 -27.88 2.11 27.65
C VAL A 333 -28.32 2.12 29.11
N LEU A 334 -29.61 1.80 29.37
CA LEU A 334 -30.14 1.82 30.72
C LEU A 334 -29.57 0.66 31.57
N PRO A 335 -28.92 0.95 32.72
CA PRO A 335 -28.26 -0.08 33.49
C PRO A 335 -29.27 -1.02 34.14
N TYR A 336 -29.29 -2.28 33.70
CA TYR A 336 -29.95 -3.38 34.40
C TYR A 336 -29.00 -4.57 34.60
N GLU A 337 -28.47 -4.71 35.82
CA GLU A 337 -27.68 -5.87 36.22
C GLU A 337 -28.62 -6.96 36.77
N PRO A 338 -28.69 -8.14 36.15
CA PRO A 338 -29.52 -9.22 36.67
C PRO A 338 -28.98 -9.73 38.01
N THR A 339 -29.87 -10.08 38.94
CA THR A 339 -29.51 -10.80 40.16
C THR A 339 -29.66 -12.30 39.95
N ALA A 340 -29.21 -13.10 40.92
CA ALA A 340 -29.43 -14.56 40.89
C ALA A 340 -30.92 -14.96 40.85
N GLU A 341 -31.82 -14.03 41.20
CA GLU A 341 -33.27 -14.21 41.18
C GLU A 341 -33.94 -13.66 39.90
N THR A 342 -33.20 -12.98 39.01
CA THR A 342 -33.75 -12.44 37.77
C THR A 342 -34.29 -13.57 36.90
N GLN A 343 -35.55 -13.46 36.50
CA GLN A 343 -36.20 -14.39 35.59
C GLN A 343 -36.38 -13.72 34.22
N PHE A 344 -35.48 -14.05 33.29
CA PHE A 344 -35.64 -13.67 31.88
C PHE A 344 -36.78 -14.46 31.24
N ILE A 345 -37.54 -13.80 30.37
CA ILE A 345 -38.73 -14.36 29.73
C ILE A 345 -38.32 -14.96 28.39
N THR A 346 -37.62 -16.10 28.43
CA THR A 346 -37.13 -16.81 27.24
C THR A 346 -38.06 -17.93 26.76
N ASP A 347 -39.02 -18.35 27.60
CA ASP A 347 -40.00 -19.43 27.33
C ASP A 347 -41.44 -18.92 27.17
N HIS A 348 -42.27 -19.71 26.45
CA HIS A 348 -43.70 -19.48 26.18
C HIS A 348 -44.60 -19.65 27.43
N GLU A 349 -44.35 -18.96 28.55
CA GLU A 349 -45.27 -19.01 29.69
C GLU A 349 -46.57 -18.21 29.45
N TYR A 350 -46.56 -17.28 28.48
CA TYR A 350 -47.74 -16.50 28.09
C TYR A 350 -48.04 -16.63 26.60
N VAL A 351 -49.25 -17.08 26.26
CA VAL A 351 -49.78 -16.98 24.89
C VAL A 351 -50.19 -15.51 24.69
N GLN A 352 -49.29 -14.67 24.17
CA GLN A 352 -49.73 -13.37 23.65
C GLN A 352 -50.66 -13.59 22.46
N THR A 353 -51.75 -12.83 22.42
CA THR A 353 -52.49 -12.62 21.18
C THR A 353 -51.56 -11.95 20.17
N GLN A 354 -51.43 -12.55 19.00
CA GLN A 354 -50.63 -12.02 17.89
C GLN A 354 -51.01 -10.55 17.64
N THR A 355 -50.02 -9.63 17.73
CA THR A 355 -50.21 -8.20 17.46
C THR A 355 -50.77 -7.99 16.05
N ALA A 356 -51.81 -7.18 15.91
CA ALA A 356 -52.30 -6.72 14.61
C ALA A 356 -52.10 -5.19 14.45
N VAL A 357 -51.89 -4.75 13.21
CA VAL A 357 -51.90 -3.32 12.89
C VAL A 357 -53.24 -2.71 13.31
N GLY A 358 -53.20 -1.67 14.12
CA GLY A 358 -54.37 -1.02 14.72
C GLY A 358 -54.56 -1.31 16.21
N ASP A 359 -53.91 -2.35 16.75
CA ASP A 359 -53.96 -2.66 18.18
C ASP A 359 -53.36 -1.53 19.03
N THR A 360 -53.88 -1.35 20.24
CA THR A 360 -53.41 -0.36 21.20
C THR A 360 -53.05 -1.02 22.52
N THR A 361 -51.93 -0.62 23.12
CA THR A 361 -51.50 -1.07 24.45
C THR A 361 -50.78 0.04 25.21
N THR A 362 -50.57 -0.16 26.51
CA THR A 362 -49.74 0.71 27.34
C THR A 362 -48.34 0.12 27.47
N PHE A 363 -47.32 0.95 27.29
CA PHE A 363 -45.91 0.65 27.51
C PHE A 363 -45.38 1.38 28.74
N PHE A 364 -44.45 0.77 29.45
CA PHE A 364 -43.59 1.44 30.43
C PHE A 364 -42.37 2.04 29.71
N VAL A 365 -42.23 3.36 29.77
CA VAL A 365 -41.17 4.14 29.12
C VAL A 365 -40.30 4.84 30.16
N SER A 366 -39.05 5.11 29.84
CA SER A 366 -38.15 5.90 30.68
C SER A 366 -38.40 7.39 30.50
N ASN A 367 -38.39 8.12 31.61
CA ASN A 367 -38.42 9.58 31.66
C ASN A 367 -37.07 10.04 32.22
N PHE A 368 -36.19 10.50 31.33
CA PHE A 368 -34.83 10.90 31.65
C PHE A 368 -34.78 12.24 32.39
N ALA A 369 -35.74 13.14 32.12
CA ALA A 369 -35.86 14.41 32.84
C ALA A 369 -36.11 14.23 34.34
N THR A 370 -36.80 13.15 34.74
CA THR A 370 -37.16 12.88 36.14
C THR A 370 -36.48 11.65 36.74
N ALA A 371 -35.70 10.92 35.95
CA ALA A 371 -35.13 9.62 36.30
C ALA A 371 -36.20 8.63 36.84
N SER A 372 -37.32 8.50 36.14
CA SER A 372 -38.45 7.63 36.54
C SER A 372 -39.07 6.86 35.36
N PHE A 373 -40.04 5.99 35.64
CA PHE A 373 -40.79 5.26 34.61
C PHE A 373 -42.22 5.81 34.47
N ASP A 374 -42.61 6.12 33.25
CA ASP A 374 -43.94 6.59 32.88
C ASP A 374 -44.72 5.52 32.09
N GLN A 375 -46.02 5.76 31.91
CA GLN A 375 -46.89 4.93 31.09
C GLN A 375 -47.29 5.68 29.81
N LEU A 376 -47.06 5.05 28.66
CA LEU A 376 -47.39 5.59 27.34
C LEU A 376 -48.41 4.69 26.64
N GLN A 377 -49.54 5.24 26.20
CA GLN A 377 -50.42 4.50 25.29
C GLN A 377 -49.91 4.62 23.85
N ALA A 378 -49.68 3.49 23.19
CA ALA A 378 -49.22 3.45 21.82
C ALA A 378 -50.09 2.54 20.96
N LYS A 379 -50.06 2.79 19.65
CA LYS A 379 -50.78 2.04 18.64
C LYS A 379 -49.81 1.36 17.68
N CYS A 380 -50.06 0.07 17.38
CA CYS A 380 -49.31 -0.65 16.36
C CYS A 380 -49.69 -0.12 14.97
N VAL A 381 -48.70 0.35 14.22
CA VAL A 381 -48.87 0.92 12.88
C VAL A 381 -48.19 0.09 11.79
N TYR A 382 -47.33 -0.85 12.18
CA TYR A 382 -46.64 -1.77 11.27
C TYR A 382 -46.39 -3.10 11.98
N ASN A 383 -46.64 -4.21 11.28
CA ASN A 383 -46.27 -5.55 11.74
C ASN A 383 -46.01 -6.47 10.54
N GLU A 384 -44.78 -6.43 10.02
CA GLU A 384 -44.33 -7.28 8.92
C GLU A 384 -42.89 -7.74 9.15
N GLY A 385 -42.53 -8.89 8.56
CA GLY A 385 -41.18 -9.45 8.72
C GLY A 385 -40.80 -9.65 10.18
N ASN A 386 -39.65 -9.08 10.56
CA ASN A 386 -39.02 -9.16 11.87
C ASN A 386 -39.30 -7.93 12.77
N ALA A 387 -40.17 -7.00 12.35
CA ALA A 387 -40.48 -5.78 13.12
C ALA A 387 -41.96 -5.60 13.46
N GLU A 388 -42.20 -4.97 14.61
CA GLU A 388 -43.47 -4.36 15.00
C GLU A 388 -43.22 -2.89 15.38
N ILE A 389 -43.84 -1.93 14.69
CA ILE A 389 -43.68 -0.49 15.00
C ILE A 389 -44.91 0.01 15.73
N TRP A 390 -44.68 0.66 16.86
CA TRP A 390 -45.68 1.27 17.71
C TRP A 390 -45.40 2.77 17.82
N VAL A 391 -46.45 3.58 17.73
CA VAL A 391 -46.35 5.04 17.80
C VAL A 391 -47.25 5.55 18.93
N ASP A 392 -46.78 6.56 19.65
CA ASP A 392 -47.58 7.29 20.65
C ASP A 392 -48.99 7.63 20.12
N ASN A 393 -50.01 7.27 20.89
CA ASN A 393 -51.41 7.54 20.62
C ASN A 393 -52.11 8.11 21.86
N THR A 394 -51.37 8.75 22.76
CA THR A 394 -51.93 9.46 23.91
C THR A 394 -52.82 10.60 23.44
N THR A 395 -53.89 10.84 24.20
CA THR A 395 -54.85 11.91 23.92
C THR A 395 -54.95 12.88 25.10
N ASP A 396 -55.18 14.15 24.81
CA ASP A 396 -55.53 15.16 25.81
C ASP A 396 -56.86 14.83 26.52
N GLU A 397 -57.20 15.63 27.54
CA GLU A 397 -58.45 15.50 28.30
C GLU A 397 -59.74 15.65 27.46
N ASN A 398 -59.62 16.15 26.22
CA ASN A 398 -60.72 16.34 25.28
C ASN A 398 -60.77 15.24 24.21
N GLY A 399 -59.87 14.25 24.26
CA GLY A 399 -59.77 13.16 23.30
C GLY A 399 -59.09 13.53 21.98
N ASN A 400 -58.40 14.68 21.91
CA ASN A 400 -57.53 15.01 20.77
C ASN A 400 -56.16 14.34 20.96
N PRO A 401 -55.44 13.99 19.88
CA PRO A 401 -54.05 13.54 19.98
C PRO A 401 -53.21 14.52 20.81
N ALA A 402 -52.44 14.02 21.77
CA ALA A 402 -51.57 14.82 22.62
C ALA A 402 -50.45 15.49 21.82
N VAL A 403 -50.02 14.84 20.73
CA VAL A 403 -49.11 15.38 19.71
C VAL A 403 -49.91 15.82 18.48
N PRO A 404 -49.72 17.04 17.94
CA PRO A 404 -50.41 17.48 16.72
C PRO A 404 -50.22 16.51 15.56
N VAL A 405 -51.29 16.22 14.81
CA VAL A 405 -51.26 15.30 13.65
C VAL A 405 -50.21 15.72 12.59
N SER A 406 -49.96 17.03 12.44
CA SER A 406 -48.92 17.52 11.54
C SER A 406 -47.51 17.08 11.93
N SER A 407 -47.29 16.78 13.21
CA SER A 407 -46.01 16.39 13.79
C SER A 407 -45.91 14.86 13.98
N GLN A 408 -46.78 14.07 13.35
CA GLN A 408 -46.74 12.60 13.34
C GLN A 408 -46.11 12.07 12.05
N LEU A 409 -45.50 10.89 12.13
CA LEU A 409 -45.00 10.19 10.95
C LEU A 409 -46.15 9.82 9.99
N SER A 410 -45.91 9.99 8.69
CA SER A 410 -46.82 9.49 7.67
C SER A 410 -46.76 7.96 7.56
N GLN A 411 -47.83 7.36 7.03
CA GLN A 411 -47.87 5.90 6.78
C GLN A 411 -46.73 5.44 5.86
N GLU A 412 -46.37 6.25 4.86
CA GLU A 412 -45.26 5.96 3.93
C GLU A 412 -43.91 5.92 4.67
N GLN A 413 -43.68 6.85 5.61
CA GLN A 413 -42.46 6.84 6.43
C GLN A 413 -42.39 5.63 7.36
N ILE A 414 -43.52 5.23 7.95
CA ILE A 414 -43.62 4.03 8.77
C ILE A 414 -43.32 2.77 7.95
N GLU A 415 -43.89 2.64 6.76
CA GLU A 415 -43.63 1.52 5.85
C GLU A 415 -42.18 1.48 5.40
N THR A 416 -41.59 2.65 5.08
CA THR A 416 -40.19 2.76 4.68
C THR A 416 -39.25 2.39 5.83
N LEU A 417 -39.50 2.87 7.05
CA LEU A 417 -38.73 2.49 8.24
C LEU A 417 -38.81 0.98 8.50
N GLY A 418 -40.01 0.40 8.41
CA GLY A 418 -40.19 -1.04 8.59
C GLY A 418 -39.47 -1.87 7.52
N GLN A 419 -39.44 -1.39 6.27
CA GLN A 419 -38.70 -2.03 5.18
C GLN A 419 -37.18 -1.90 5.36
N GLU A 420 -36.69 -0.72 5.75
CA GLU A 420 -35.27 -0.49 6.04
C GLU A 420 -34.79 -1.43 7.14
N TYR A 421 -35.54 -1.51 8.25
CA TYR A 421 -35.25 -2.44 9.33
C TYR A 421 -35.18 -3.88 8.80
N ASN A 422 -36.20 -4.33 8.07
CA ASN A 422 -36.30 -5.73 7.66
C ASN A 422 -35.24 -6.13 6.61
N ASN A 423 -34.91 -5.23 5.69
CA ASN A 423 -34.12 -5.55 4.50
C ASN A 423 -32.62 -5.20 4.65
N ALA A 424 -32.28 -4.24 5.51
CA ALA A 424 -30.91 -3.79 5.70
C ALA A 424 -30.45 -4.04 7.15
N ILE A 425 -31.10 -3.39 8.12
CA ILE A 425 -30.60 -3.36 9.51
C ILE A 425 -30.62 -4.76 10.14
N TYR A 426 -31.77 -5.44 10.14
CA TYR A 426 -31.90 -6.77 10.73
C TYR A 426 -30.87 -7.76 10.17
N GLN A 427 -30.66 -7.73 8.84
CA GLN A 427 -29.71 -8.62 8.19
C GLN A 427 -28.28 -8.32 8.66
N GLN A 428 -27.82 -7.07 8.56
CA GLN A 428 -26.45 -6.71 8.94
C GLN A 428 -26.19 -6.93 10.43
N MET A 429 -27.17 -6.62 11.30
CA MET A 429 -27.02 -6.83 12.73
C MET A 429 -26.89 -8.31 13.09
N THR A 430 -27.74 -9.17 12.51
CA THR A 430 -27.71 -10.60 12.82
C THR A 430 -26.52 -11.34 12.19
N GLU A 431 -26.07 -10.92 11.01
CA GLU A 431 -24.89 -11.49 10.35
C GLU A 431 -23.58 -11.14 11.07
N ASN A 432 -23.45 -9.92 11.62
CA ASN A 432 -22.17 -9.41 12.14
C ASN A 432 -22.06 -9.31 13.66
N PHE A 433 -23.17 -9.45 14.41
CA PHE A 433 -23.14 -9.35 15.87
C PHE A 433 -23.84 -10.52 16.58
N GLY A 434 -24.87 -11.12 15.97
CA GLY A 434 -25.55 -12.29 16.52
C GLY A 434 -27.08 -12.19 16.56
N ASP A 435 -27.72 -13.18 17.17
CA ASP A 435 -29.18 -13.29 17.13
C ASP A 435 -29.88 -12.34 18.10
N LEU A 436 -31.05 -11.83 17.69
CA LEU A 436 -31.97 -11.13 18.59
C LEU A 436 -32.52 -12.07 19.69
N PRO A 437 -32.84 -11.54 20.88
CA PRO A 437 -33.47 -12.33 21.93
C PRO A 437 -34.89 -12.77 21.51
N VAL A 438 -35.24 -13.99 21.90
CA VAL A 438 -36.63 -14.46 21.90
C VAL A 438 -37.24 -14.08 23.24
N VAL A 439 -38.15 -13.11 23.24
CA VAL A 439 -38.85 -12.67 24.46
C VAL A 439 -40.33 -13.01 24.34
N ASN A 440 -40.83 -13.77 25.31
CA ASN A 440 -42.23 -14.21 25.35
C ASN A 440 -42.68 -14.93 24.06
N GLY A 441 -41.77 -15.71 23.46
CA GLY A 441 -42.03 -16.48 22.24
C GLY A 441 -42.03 -15.69 20.93
N SER A 442 -41.65 -14.41 20.94
CA SER A 442 -41.44 -13.62 19.73
C SER A 442 -39.96 -13.26 19.58
N ASN A 443 -39.45 -13.40 18.36
CA ASN A 443 -38.12 -12.91 17.96
C ASN A 443 -38.21 -11.60 17.15
N LYS A 444 -39.40 -11.00 17.06
CA LYS A 444 -39.57 -9.71 16.39
C LYS A 444 -39.10 -8.57 17.28
N MET A 445 -38.44 -7.59 16.68
CA MET A 445 -38.12 -6.32 17.35
C MET A 445 -39.37 -5.45 17.43
N THR A 446 -39.70 -5.01 18.64
CA THR A 446 -40.69 -3.96 18.88
C THR A 446 -39.98 -2.61 18.86
N ILE A 447 -40.37 -1.71 17.96
CA ILE A 447 -39.84 -0.35 17.86
C ILE A 447 -40.92 0.60 18.34
N LEU A 448 -40.69 1.28 19.48
CA LEU A 448 -41.62 2.26 20.04
C LEU A 448 -41.13 3.68 19.73
N ILE A 449 -41.92 4.42 18.95
CA ILE A 449 -41.62 5.78 18.50
C ILE A 449 -42.47 6.78 19.29
N TYR A 450 -41.82 7.67 20.03
CA TYR A 450 -42.48 8.71 20.83
C TYR A 450 -41.54 9.90 21.09
N ASP A 451 -42.07 10.97 21.66
CA ASP A 451 -41.27 12.10 22.16
C ASP A 451 -40.60 11.71 23.49
N ILE A 452 -39.31 11.36 23.45
CA ILE A 452 -38.60 10.90 24.64
C ILE A 452 -38.54 12.06 25.62
N GLN A 453 -39.02 11.81 26.84
CA GLN A 453 -39.05 12.85 27.88
C GLN A 453 -37.65 13.03 28.47
N ASP A 454 -36.92 13.99 27.92
CA ASP A 454 -35.56 14.37 28.30
C ASP A 454 -35.46 15.86 28.66
N ASP A 455 -34.23 16.36 28.78
CA ASP A 455 -33.95 17.75 29.14
C ASP A 455 -33.49 18.62 27.95
N TYR A 456 -33.74 18.19 26.70
CA TYR A 456 -33.29 18.85 25.46
C TYR A 456 -33.59 20.34 25.40
N GLU A 457 -34.80 20.75 25.79
CA GLU A 457 -35.21 22.15 25.83
C GLU A 457 -34.35 23.03 26.76
N THR A 458 -33.56 22.42 27.65
CA THR A 458 -32.67 23.11 28.60
C THR A 458 -31.19 22.82 28.39
N SER A 459 -30.82 21.60 27.99
CA SER A 459 -29.43 21.16 27.82
C SER A 459 -28.96 21.25 26.36
N GLY A 460 -29.88 21.17 25.40
CA GLY A 460 -29.57 20.94 23.98
C GLY A 460 -29.15 19.50 23.66
N ASN A 461 -28.98 18.64 24.66
CA ASN A 461 -28.69 17.23 24.50
C ASN A 461 -29.99 16.43 24.53
N PHE A 462 -30.07 15.35 23.77
CA PHE A 462 -31.26 14.50 23.73
C PHE A 462 -30.87 13.04 23.53
N TYR A 463 -31.77 12.13 23.89
CA TYR A 463 -31.61 10.71 23.62
C TYR A 463 -32.26 10.38 22.28
N GLY A 464 -31.47 9.99 21.27
CA GLY A 464 -32.03 9.65 19.96
C GLY A 464 -32.79 8.32 19.96
N GLY A 465 -32.37 7.42 20.84
CA GLY A 465 -32.99 6.14 21.12
C GLY A 465 -32.51 5.64 22.48
N TYR A 466 -33.05 4.50 22.89
CA TYR A 466 -32.44 3.73 23.98
C TYR A 466 -32.87 2.27 23.94
N PHE A 467 -32.03 1.46 24.56
CA PHE A 467 -32.30 0.08 24.92
C PHE A 467 -32.52 -0.04 26.44
N LYS A 468 -33.59 -0.77 26.83
CA LYS A 468 -33.93 -1.05 28.22
C LYS A 468 -33.92 -2.57 28.50
N PRO A 469 -32.80 -3.15 28.99
CA PRO A 469 -32.70 -4.59 29.22
C PRO A 469 -33.73 -5.17 30.19
N LEU A 470 -34.32 -4.33 31.06
CA LEU A 470 -35.40 -4.71 31.97
C LEU A 470 -36.61 -5.32 31.22
N ASP A 471 -36.85 -4.93 29.96
CA ASP A 471 -37.99 -5.44 29.17
C ASP A 471 -37.89 -6.94 28.85
N PHE A 472 -36.73 -7.55 29.10
CA PHE A 472 -36.51 -8.99 28.89
C PHE A 472 -36.83 -9.81 30.14
N ALA A 473 -37.00 -9.16 31.30
CA ALA A 473 -37.23 -9.80 32.59
C ALA A 473 -38.70 -9.70 33.03
N ASN A 474 -39.12 -10.62 33.90
CA ASN A 474 -40.42 -10.58 34.56
C ASN A 474 -40.41 -9.56 35.72
N ASP A 475 -40.47 -8.27 35.39
CA ASP A 475 -40.45 -7.16 36.33
C ASP A 475 -41.70 -6.25 36.20
N THR A 476 -41.96 -5.43 37.23
CA THR A 476 -43.10 -4.51 37.30
C THR A 476 -43.06 -3.42 36.22
N TYR A 477 -41.86 -2.97 35.81
CA TYR A 477 -41.68 -1.92 34.79
C TYR A 477 -41.21 -2.47 33.42
N SER A 478 -41.28 -3.79 33.26
CA SER A 478 -40.95 -4.49 32.03
C SER A 478 -42.14 -4.53 31.08
N ASN A 479 -41.87 -4.34 29.80
CA ASN A 479 -42.82 -4.54 28.71
C ASN A 479 -42.82 -5.98 28.18
N GLN A 480 -41.92 -6.84 28.67
CA GLN A 480 -41.86 -8.27 28.36
C GLN A 480 -41.75 -8.55 26.85
N ARG A 481 -40.89 -7.80 26.17
CA ARG A 481 -40.69 -7.80 24.70
C ARG A 481 -39.23 -7.51 24.34
N SER A 482 -38.79 -8.01 23.20
CA SER A 482 -37.59 -7.54 22.51
C SER A 482 -37.89 -6.15 21.95
N MET A 483 -37.31 -5.09 22.53
CA MET A 483 -37.72 -3.74 22.14
C MET A 483 -36.63 -2.68 22.25
N ILE A 484 -36.76 -1.68 21.38
CA ILE A 484 -36.01 -0.42 21.38
C ILE A 484 -36.98 0.76 21.33
N TYR A 485 -36.49 1.90 21.73
CA TYR A 485 -37.23 3.14 21.82
C TYR A 485 -36.57 4.19 20.94
N LEU A 486 -37.35 4.97 20.20
CA LEU A 486 -36.84 6.01 19.30
C LEU A 486 -37.50 7.34 19.60
N ASP A 487 -36.67 8.37 19.62
CA ASP A 487 -37.11 9.73 19.82
C ASP A 487 -37.67 10.36 18.55
N THR A 488 -38.75 11.10 18.71
CA THR A 488 -39.32 11.92 17.65
C THR A 488 -38.83 13.35 17.69
N TYR A 489 -38.50 13.92 18.86
CA TYR A 489 -38.08 15.31 18.98
C TYR A 489 -36.91 15.50 19.95
N PRO A 490 -35.75 15.96 19.45
CA PRO A 490 -35.46 16.35 18.07
C PRO A 490 -35.12 15.20 17.10
N GLY A 491 -35.08 13.93 17.53
CA GLY A 491 -34.48 12.81 16.78
C GLY A 491 -35.02 12.54 15.38
N MET A 492 -36.31 12.82 15.14
CA MET A 492 -36.92 12.77 13.80
C MET A 492 -37.31 14.14 13.28
N THR A 493 -36.71 15.23 13.77
CA THR A 493 -37.11 16.61 13.45
C THR A 493 -35.98 17.33 12.70
N PRO A 494 -36.00 17.35 11.35
CA PRO A 494 -34.93 17.94 10.54
C PRO A 494 -34.63 19.41 10.85
N ASN A 495 -35.65 20.16 11.27
CA ASN A 495 -35.51 21.54 11.72
C ASN A 495 -36.20 21.73 13.08
N PRO A 496 -35.44 21.69 14.19
CA PRO A 496 -35.98 21.91 15.53
C PRO A 496 -36.64 23.28 15.71
N GLU A 497 -36.21 24.31 14.97
CA GLU A 497 -36.84 25.65 15.02
C GLU A 497 -38.24 25.67 14.39
N THR A 498 -38.55 24.69 13.52
CA THR A 498 -39.87 24.51 12.89
C THR A 498 -40.31 23.03 12.97
N PRO A 499 -40.73 22.53 14.15
CA PRO A 499 -40.88 21.10 14.43
C PRO A 499 -42.16 20.47 13.84
N SER A 500 -42.69 21.05 12.77
CA SER A 500 -43.90 20.57 12.09
C SER A 500 -43.65 19.45 11.09
N GLU A 501 -42.39 19.17 10.74
CA GLU A 501 -42.02 18.10 9.80
C GLU A 501 -41.26 17.01 10.55
N LYS A 502 -41.56 15.75 10.22
CA LYS A 502 -40.84 14.59 10.74
C LYS A 502 -40.12 13.85 9.63
N ASP A 503 -38.97 13.27 9.93
CA ASP A 503 -38.19 12.41 9.04
C ASP A 503 -37.69 11.17 9.80
N ALA A 504 -38.28 10.01 9.50
CA ALA A 504 -37.90 8.75 10.12
C ALA A 504 -36.49 8.28 9.73
N SER A 505 -35.98 8.70 8.56
CA SER A 505 -34.67 8.25 8.06
C SER A 505 -33.50 8.74 8.91
N MET A 506 -33.70 9.82 9.67
CA MET A 506 -32.72 10.34 10.64
C MET A 506 -32.40 9.35 11.77
N THR A 507 -33.27 8.38 12.03
CA THR A 507 -33.10 7.40 13.12
C THR A 507 -32.55 6.06 12.67
N TYR A 508 -32.24 5.88 11.38
CA TYR A 508 -31.79 4.59 10.86
C TYR A 508 -30.48 4.11 11.50
N SER A 509 -29.50 5.01 11.69
CA SER A 509 -28.26 4.67 12.40
C SER A 509 -28.53 4.35 13.87
N THR A 510 -29.40 5.13 14.54
CA THR A 510 -29.83 4.86 15.92
C THR A 510 -30.48 3.49 16.06
N ILE A 511 -31.33 3.08 15.11
CA ILE A 511 -31.93 1.74 15.15
C ILE A 511 -30.86 0.65 15.10
N ALA A 512 -29.85 0.77 14.23
CA ALA A 512 -28.74 -0.18 14.18
C ALA A 512 -27.95 -0.21 15.49
N HIS A 513 -27.64 0.96 16.05
CA HIS A 513 -26.97 1.15 17.33
C HIS A 513 -27.71 0.42 18.47
N GLU A 514 -29.00 0.71 18.68
CA GLU A 514 -29.78 0.08 19.76
C GLU A 514 -29.94 -1.43 19.59
N ILE A 515 -30.04 -1.90 18.34
CA ILE A 515 -30.15 -3.34 18.07
C ILE A 515 -28.86 -4.06 18.42
N GLN A 516 -27.71 -3.45 18.17
CA GLN A 516 -26.43 -4.03 18.56
C GLN A 516 -26.42 -4.25 20.08
N HIS A 517 -26.82 -3.27 20.89
CA HIS A 517 -26.91 -3.44 22.35
C HIS A 517 -27.86 -4.56 22.76
N VAL A 518 -29.00 -4.68 22.07
CA VAL A 518 -29.97 -5.77 22.30
C VAL A 518 -29.33 -7.13 22.03
N ILE A 519 -28.57 -7.28 20.94
CA ILE A 519 -27.88 -8.52 20.59
C ILE A 519 -26.79 -8.82 21.61
N ASN A 520 -25.96 -7.83 21.94
CA ASN A 520 -24.88 -7.97 22.89
C ASN A 520 -25.38 -8.46 24.25
N TYR A 521 -26.42 -7.80 24.78
CA TYR A 521 -27.05 -8.20 26.04
C TYR A 521 -27.69 -9.59 25.97
N ASN A 522 -28.30 -9.95 24.83
CA ASN A 522 -28.84 -11.29 24.64
C ASN A 522 -27.74 -12.36 24.74
N VAL A 523 -26.62 -12.17 24.05
CA VAL A 523 -25.53 -13.16 24.04
C VAL A 523 -24.82 -13.21 25.39
N ASN A 524 -24.24 -12.09 25.83
CA ASN A 524 -23.37 -12.07 27.01
C ASN A 524 -24.14 -12.29 28.32
N VAL A 525 -25.35 -11.74 28.45
CA VAL A 525 -26.10 -11.80 29.71
C VAL A 525 -27.14 -12.91 29.71
N ILE A 526 -27.98 -13.02 28.69
CA ILE A 526 -29.10 -13.98 28.69
C ILE A 526 -28.64 -15.39 28.34
N GLN A 527 -27.91 -15.56 27.25
CA GLN A 527 -27.52 -16.89 26.76
C GLN A 527 -26.34 -17.46 27.55
N GLN A 528 -25.30 -16.66 27.79
CA GLN A 528 -24.11 -17.11 28.49
C GLN A 528 -24.24 -17.02 30.02
N GLY A 529 -25.17 -16.21 30.55
CA GLY A 529 -25.29 -15.96 31.99
C GLY A 529 -24.09 -15.18 32.56
N GLY A 530 -23.37 -14.45 31.71
CA GLY A 530 -22.20 -13.66 32.05
C GLY A 530 -22.52 -12.26 32.54
N SER A 531 -21.50 -11.41 32.57
CA SER A 531 -21.63 -9.98 32.82
C SER A 531 -21.88 -9.22 31.52
N LYS A 532 -22.36 -7.98 31.61
CA LYS A 532 -22.38 -7.11 30.44
C LYS A 532 -20.97 -6.87 29.93
N MET A 533 -20.86 -6.72 28.61
CA MET A 533 -19.69 -6.16 27.98
C MET A 533 -19.41 -4.76 28.55
N SER A 534 -18.14 -4.39 28.62
CA SER A 534 -17.72 -3.04 29.00
C SER A 534 -18.33 -2.02 28.05
N THR A 535 -18.72 -0.88 28.62
CA THR A 535 -19.35 0.20 27.84
C THR A 535 -18.49 0.61 26.66
N CYS A 536 -17.16 0.67 26.79
CA CYS A 536 -16.29 0.98 25.64
C CYS A 536 -16.47 0.00 24.47
N LEU A 537 -16.46 -1.31 24.71
CA LEU A 537 -16.60 -2.29 23.64
C LEU A 537 -18.04 -2.38 23.11
N ASP A 538 -19.02 -2.27 24.00
CA ASP A 538 -20.45 -2.25 23.63
C ASP A 538 -20.71 -1.09 22.65
N GLU A 539 -20.28 0.12 23.02
CA GLU A 539 -20.42 1.32 22.18
C GLU A 539 -19.56 1.27 20.91
N ALA A 540 -18.33 0.74 21.01
CA ALA A 540 -17.47 0.52 19.85
C ALA A 540 -18.22 -0.29 18.78
N PHE A 541 -18.87 -1.38 19.19
CA PHE A 541 -19.57 -2.28 18.29
C PHE A 541 -20.89 -1.67 17.79
N SER A 542 -21.62 -0.93 18.61
CA SER A 542 -22.80 -0.16 18.17
C SER A 542 -22.44 0.92 17.13
N MET A 543 -21.31 1.60 17.27
CA MET A 543 -20.86 2.56 16.26
C MET A 543 -20.29 1.89 15.02
N ALA A 544 -19.70 0.70 15.13
CA ALA A 544 -19.36 -0.11 13.95
C ALA A 544 -20.63 -0.54 13.20
N ALA A 545 -21.69 -0.91 13.90
CA ALA A 545 -23.00 -1.20 13.30
C ALA A 545 -23.56 0.00 12.50
N GLU A 546 -23.44 1.23 13.04
CA GLU A 546 -23.80 2.45 12.31
C GLU A 546 -22.94 2.64 11.05
N ASP A 547 -21.63 2.48 11.18
CA ASP A 547 -20.64 2.69 10.13
C ASP A 547 -20.86 1.75 8.93
N MET A 548 -21.04 0.46 9.23
CA MET A 548 -21.23 -0.58 8.22
C MET A 548 -22.46 -0.35 7.34
N LEU A 549 -23.53 0.24 7.90
CA LEU A 549 -24.79 0.47 7.19
C LEU A 549 -24.84 1.85 6.51
N TYR A 550 -24.32 2.88 7.17
CA TYR A 550 -24.56 4.28 6.80
C TYR A 550 -23.28 5.08 6.51
N GLY A 551 -22.12 4.44 6.63
CA GLY A 551 -20.80 4.97 6.33
C GLY A 551 -20.16 5.75 7.48
N THR A 552 -18.95 6.24 7.20
CA THR A 552 -18.03 6.87 8.13
C THR A 552 -18.67 7.89 9.07
N ARG A 553 -18.49 7.68 10.38
CA ARG A 553 -18.88 8.64 11.44
C ARG A 553 -17.89 9.79 11.57
N TYR A 554 -17.92 10.71 10.60
CA TYR A 554 -17.02 11.87 10.55
C TYR A 554 -17.14 12.81 11.75
N ASP A 555 -18.30 12.87 12.41
CA ASP A 555 -18.48 13.63 13.65
C ASP A 555 -17.62 13.07 14.79
N ARG A 556 -17.51 11.73 14.88
CA ARG A 556 -16.68 11.05 15.88
C ARG A 556 -15.19 11.23 15.59
N ILE A 557 -14.77 11.13 14.32
CA ILE A 557 -13.39 11.47 13.90
C ILE A 557 -13.06 12.91 14.26
N LYS A 558 -13.94 13.85 13.92
CA LYS A 558 -13.75 15.27 14.21
C LYS A 558 -13.61 15.50 15.72
N TYR A 559 -14.48 14.91 16.53
CA TYR A 559 -14.44 15.06 17.98
C TYR A 559 -13.17 14.44 18.59
N PHE A 560 -12.76 13.26 18.12
CA PHE A 560 -11.51 12.61 18.51
C PHE A 560 -10.31 13.56 18.35
N LYS A 561 -10.19 14.19 17.17
CA LYS A 561 -9.09 15.08 16.81
C LYS A 561 -9.03 16.37 17.63
N THR A 562 -10.14 16.78 18.24
CA THR A 562 -10.25 18.05 18.98
C THR A 562 -10.42 17.88 20.49
N SER A 563 -10.52 16.64 20.98
CA SER A 563 -10.83 16.38 22.39
C SER A 563 -9.61 16.53 23.30
N GLU A 564 -9.72 17.40 24.31
CA GLU A 564 -8.74 17.48 25.39
C GLU A 564 -8.72 16.20 26.24
N THR A 565 -9.85 15.52 26.43
CA THR A 565 -9.87 14.23 27.16
C THR A 565 -9.06 13.17 26.44
N VAL A 566 -9.14 13.11 25.11
CA VAL A 566 -8.30 12.23 24.27
C VAL A 566 -6.83 12.65 24.38
N GLN A 567 -6.54 13.95 24.23
CA GLN A 567 -5.20 14.53 24.42
C GLN A 567 -4.58 14.17 25.78
N ASN A 568 -5.42 14.10 26.82
CA ASN A 568 -5.03 13.79 28.21
C ASN A 568 -4.98 12.28 28.51
N GLY A 569 -4.98 11.43 27.49
CA GLY A 569 -4.61 10.02 27.65
C GLY A 569 -5.74 9.02 27.82
N LEU A 570 -6.95 9.34 27.36
CA LEU A 570 -8.12 8.47 27.40
C LEU A 570 -7.81 7.05 26.89
N SER A 571 -8.01 6.03 27.71
CA SER A 571 -7.89 4.61 27.31
C SER A 571 -9.08 4.16 26.45
N PRO A 572 -8.87 3.34 25.40
CA PRO A 572 -9.97 2.76 24.62
C PRO A 572 -10.79 1.74 25.39
N LEU A 573 -10.34 1.31 26.59
CA LEU A 573 -11.02 0.31 27.41
C LEU A 573 -11.58 0.90 28.72
N ILE A 574 -11.52 2.22 28.92
CA ILE A 574 -12.05 2.89 30.12
C ILE A 574 -13.00 4.00 29.73
N TRP A 575 -14.26 3.80 30.10
CA TRP A 575 -15.32 4.77 29.88
C TRP A 575 -15.21 5.93 30.87
N GLN A 576 -15.14 7.17 30.36
CA GLN A 576 -15.10 8.36 31.22
C GLN A 576 -16.51 8.79 31.61
N ASN A 577 -16.89 8.44 32.83
CA ASN A 577 -18.12 8.92 33.47
C ASN A 577 -17.85 10.28 34.13
N GLY A 578 -18.56 11.33 33.72
CA GLY A 578 -18.36 12.67 34.28
C GLY A 578 -19.25 13.72 33.64
N ASP A 579 -18.65 14.55 32.79
CA ASP A 579 -19.35 15.54 31.97
C ASP A 579 -19.54 15.03 30.52
N ASP A 580 -20.34 15.76 29.75
CA ASP A 580 -20.64 15.43 28.36
C ASP A 580 -19.36 15.30 27.50
N SER A 581 -18.29 16.02 27.86
CA SER A 581 -17.03 15.99 27.12
C SER A 581 -16.29 14.66 27.28
N GLY A 582 -16.27 14.11 28.50
CA GLY A 582 -15.69 12.78 28.76
C GLY A 582 -16.47 11.67 28.07
N VAL A 583 -17.79 11.78 28.04
CA VAL A 583 -18.69 10.82 27.38
C VAL A 583 -18.47 10.84 25.87
N LEU A 584 -18.57 11.99 25.21
CA LEU A 584 -18.34 12.12 23.77
C LEU A 584 -16.92 11.71 23.34
N SER A 585 -15.93 11.95 24.20
CA SER A 585 -14.56 11.48 23.96
C SER A 585 -14.44 9.96 24.01
N SER A 586 -15.20 9.32 24.90
CA SER A 586 -15.26 7.85 25.02
C SER A 586 -15.92 7.22 23.80
N TYR A 587 -17.01 7.82 23.28
CA TYR A 587 -17.58 7.42 21.99
C TYR A 587 -16.56 7.55 20.86
N ALA A 588 -15.91 8.71 20.75
CA ALA A 588 -14.94 8.95 19.69
C ALA A 588 -13.78 7.94 19.71
N MET A 589 -13.21 7.67 20.90
CA MET A 589 -12.15 6.67 21.08
C MET A 589 -12.63 5.23 20.77
N SER A 590 -13.82 4.86 21.23
CA SER A 590 -14.40 3.53 21.04
C SER A 590 -14.67 3.26 19.56
N TYR A 591 -15.20 4.25 18.83
CA TYR A 591 -15.37 4.16 17.38
C TYR A 591 -14.04 4.01 16.65
N MET A 592 -13.02 4.83 16.98
CA MET A 592 -11.67 4.66 16.40
C MET A 592 -11.12 3.25 16.64
N PHE A 593 -11.37 2.67 17.82
CA PHE A 593 -10.90 1.33 18.16
C PHE A 593 -11.67 0.23 17.40
N ALA A 594 -12.99 0.37 17.23
CA ALA A 594 -13.82 -0.59 16.51
C ALA A 594 -13.37 -0.74 15.04
N ILE A 595 -13.19 0.40 14.35
CA ILE A 595 -12.78 0.40 12.94
C ILE A 595 -11.34 -0.09 12.79
N TYR A 596 -10.46 0.21 13.76
CA TYR A 596 -9.12 -0.38 13.79
C TYR A 596 -9.19 -1.92 13.93
N LEU A 597 -10.01 -2.42 14.85
CA LEU A 597 -10.16 -3.85 15.10
C LEU A 597 -10.67 -4.61 13.88
N GLU A 598 -11.69 -4.07 13.20
CA GLU A 598 -12.18 -4.60 11.91
C GLU A 598 -11.06 -4.62 10.87
N ALA A 599 -10.31 -3.52 10.73
CA ALA A 599 -9.22 -3.41 9.77
C ALA A 599 -8.11 -4.45 10.03
N GLN A 600 -7.79 -4.73 11.30
CA GLN A 600 -6.78 -5.72 11.65
C GLN A 600 -7.26 -7.16 11.44
N ALA A 601 -8.54 -7.45 11.70
CA ALA A 601 -9.15 -8.75 11.40
C ALA A 601 -9.41 -8.96 9.89
N GLY A 602 -9.52 -7.87 9.12
CA GLY A 602 -9.89 -7.89 7.72
C GLY A 602 -11.35 -8.32 7.47
N THR A 603 -12.18 -8.31 8.51
CA THR A 603 -13.59 -8.73 8.45
C THR A 603 -14.39 -8.16 9.62
N THR A 604 -15.66 -7.87 9.37
CA THR A 604 -16.66 -7.47 10.38
C THR A 604 -17.11 -8.63 11.27
N ALA A 605 -16.80 -9.89 10.90
CA ALA A 605 -17.14 -11.06 11.71
C ALA A 605 -16.46 -11.04 13.09
N VAL A 606 -15.32 -10.33 13.21
CA VAL A 606 -14.57 -10.18 14.47
C VAL A 606 -15.46 -9.68 15.62
N PHE A 607 -16.44 -8.81 15.34
CA PHE A 607 -17.34 -8.31 16.36
C PHE A 607 -18.24 -9.42 16.92
N LYS A 608 -18.80 -10.25 16.03
CA LYS A 608 -19.57 -11.43 16.41
C LYS A 608 -18.72 -12.40 17.21
N ASP A 609 -17.52 -12.68 16.74
CA ASP A 609 -16.63 -13.65 17.36
C ASP A 609 -16.25 -13.20 18.79
N ILE A 610 -16.05 -11.91 19.02
CA ILE A 610 -15.82 -11.34 20.37
C ILE A 610 -17.08 -11.43 21.24
N ILE A 611 -18.26 -11.12 20.70
CA ILE A 611 -19.53 -11.20 21.44
C ILE A 611 -19.83 -12.66 21.85
N ASP A 612 -19.53 -13.63 20.98
CA ASP A 612 -19.78 -15.05 21.21
C ASP A 612 -18.75 -15.72 22.14
N GLU A 613 -17.55 -15.15 22.28
CA GLU A 613 -16.46 -15.74 23.08
C GLU A 613 -16.74 -15.59 24.59
N PRO A 614 -16.92 -16.70 25.33
CA PRO A 614 -17.28 -16.63 26.74
C PRO A 614 -16.11 -16.17 27.61
N GLY A 615 -16.34 -15.21 28.49
CA GLY A 615 -15.33 -14.74 29.42
C GLY A 615 -15.61 -13.33 29.89
N ASP A 616 -14.62 -12.72 30.54
CA ASP A 616 -14.57 -11.26 30.60
C ASP A 616 -14.04 -10.71 29.27
N ASP A 617 -14.38 -9.47 28.96
CA ASP A 617 -13.99 -8.75 27.75
C ASP A 617 -12.51 -8.91 27.38
N PHE A 618 -11.61 -8.90 28.36
CA PHE A 618 -10.17 -8.97 28.10
C PHE A 618 -9.78 -10.37 27.64
N SER A 619 -10.29 -11.39 28.32
CA SER A 619 -10.06 -12.79 27.93
C SER A 619 -10.68 -13.13 26.57
N ALA A 620 -11.87 -12.59 26.28
CA ALA A 620 -12.54 -12.74 25.00
C ALA A 620 -11.73 -12.06 23.88
N LEU A 621 -11.39 -10.78 24.05
CA LEU A 621 -10.61 -10.02 23.08
C LEU A 621 -9.24 -10.66 22.82
N GLN A 622 -8.51 -11.07 23.86
CA GLN A 622 -7.22 -11.75 23.68
C GLN A 622 -7.37 -13.08 22.92
N THR A 623 -8.46 -13.83 23.16
CA THR A 623 -8.71 -15.09 22.47
C THR A 623 -8.96 -14.85 20.99
N ILE A 624 -9.80 -13.86 20.66
CA ILE A 624 -10.12 -13.53 19.27
C ILE A 624 -8.92 -12.93 18.53
N ILE A 625 -8.10 -12.10 19.19
CA ILE A 625 -6.84 -11.60 18.60
C ILE A 625 -5.97 -12.77 18.12
N TYR A 626 -5.83 -13.83 18.94
CA TYR A 626 -5.03 -15.00 18.55
C TYR A 626 -5.64 -15.84 17.43
N GLN A 627 -6.97 -15.84 17.30
CA GLN A 627 -7.68 -16.63 16.30
C GLN A 627 -7.70 -15.93 14.95
N ASP A 628 -8.07 -14.65 14.95
CA ASP A 628 -8.50 -13.95 13.74
C ASP A 628 -7.53 -12.87 13.26
N ILE A 629 -6.61 -12.41 14.12
CA ILE A 629 -5.66 -11.34 13.79
C ILE A 629 -4.24 -11.90 13.68
N ASP A 630 -3.63 -12.30 14.79
CA ASP A 630 -2.28 -12.84 14.83
C ASP A 630 -2.09 -13.73 16.09
N PRO A 631 -1.75 -15.02 15.93
CA PRO A 631 -1.60 -15.97 17.04
C PRO A 631 -0.45 -15.66 17.99
N SER A 632 0.40 -14.69 17.67
CA SER A 632 1.50 -14.20 18.51
C SER A 632 1.24 -12.83 19.14
N LEU A 633 0.18 -12.12 18.74
CA LEU A 633 -0.08 -10.74 19.14
C LEU A 633 -0.84 -10.67 20.48
N SER A 634 -0.24 -10.01 21.46
CA SER A 634 -0.94 -9.74 22.73
C SER A 634 -1.90 -8.55 22.60
N ILE A 635 -2.91 -8.50 23.47
CA ILE A 635 -3.84 -7.35 23.58
C ILE A 635 -3.09 -6.04 23.83
N VAL A 636 -2.02 -6.08 24.65
CA VAL A 636 -1.19 -4.90 24.93
C VAL A 636 -0.49 -4.43 23.66
N GLU A 637 0.04 -5.35 22.86
CA GLU A 637 0.67 -5.02 21.58
C GLU A 637 -0.36 -4.51 20.57
N LEU A 638 -1.57 -5.10 20.50
CA LEU A 638 -2.66 -4.57 19.66
C LEU A 638 -3.03 -3.14 20.07
N LEU A 639 -3.24 -2.88 21.35
CA LEU A 639 -3.57 -1.53 21.84
C LEU A 639 -2.43 -0.55 21.58
N THR A 640 -1.18 -0.97 21.73
CA THR A 640 -0.01 -0.16 21.40
C THR A 640 0.03 0.13 19.89
N ASN A 641 -0.23 -0.87 19.05
CA ASN A 641 -0.32 -0.71 17.61
C ASN A 641 -1.45 0.25 17.23
N PHE A 642 -2.63 0.16 17.86
CA PHE A 642 -3.73 1.10 17.70
C PHE A 642 -3.30 2.53 18.02
N ARG A 643 -2.56 2.75 19.11
CA ARG A 643 -2.03 4.09 19.44
C ARG A 643 -1.07 4.64 18.39
N ILE A 644 -0.24 3.78 17.82
CA ILE A 644 0.66 4.17 16.73
C ILE A 644 -0.12 4.37 15.42
N ALA A 645 -1.19 3.59 15.19
CA ALA A 645 -2.07 3.75 14.03
C ALA A 645 -2.75 5.11 14.01
N LEU A 646 -3.24 5.58 15.17
CA LEU A 646 -3.79 6.93 15.33
C LEU A 646 -2.79 8.04 14.96
N MET A 647 -1.49 7.77 15.03
CA MET A 647 -0.43 8.73 14.73
C MET A 647 0.04 8.68 13.28
N LEU A 648 0.17 7.46 12.73
CA LEU A 648 0.76 7.24 11.42
C LEU A 648 -0.27 7.15 10.31
N SER A 649 -1.46 6.62 10.62
CA SER A 649 -2.51 6.32 9.64
C SER A 649 -1.94 5.58 8.42
N ALA A 650 -1.15 4.53 8.67
CA ALA A 650 -0.45 3.84 7.59
C ALA A 650 -1.45 3.20 6.62
N ASP A 651 -1.09 3.14 5.33
CA ASP A 651 -1.96 2.55 4.30
C ASP A 651 -2.24 1.06 4.54
N SER A 652 -1.37 0.37 5.30
CA SER A 652 -1.50 -1.06 5.56
C SER A 652 -0.72 -1.52 6.80
N GLY A 653 -0.98 -2.75 7.23
CA GLY A 653 -0.29 -3.39 8.36
C GLY A 653 -0.81 -2.94 9.73
N PRO A 654 -0.05 -3.20 10.80
CA PRO A 654 -0.53 -3.04 12.17
C PRO A 654 -0.79 -1.59 12.58
N TYR A 655 -0.34 -0.60 11.80
CA TYR A 655 -0.48 0.82 12.12
C TYR A 655 -1.42 1.55 11.16
N GLY A 656 -2.29 0.81 10.49
CA GLY A 656 -3.23 1.33 9.52
C GLY A 656 -4.68 0.94 9.79
N TYR A 657 -5.59 1.60 9.07
CA TYR A 657 -7.03 1.33 9.08
C TYR A 657 -7.46 0.56 7.83
N GLY A 658 -6.65 -0.42 7.41
CA GLY A 658 -6.95 -1.26 6.24
C GLY A 658 -6.95 -0.49 4.91
N GLY A 659 -6.26 0.65 4.85
CA GLY A 659 -6.23 1.54 3.68
C GLY A 659 -7.50 2.36 3.50
N ASN A 660 -8.33 2.52 4.55
CA ASN A 660 -9.50 3.40 4.52
C ASN A 660 -9.06 4.89 4.53
N PRO A 661 -9.26 5.64 3.43
CA PRO A 661 -8.77 7.01 3.31
C PRO A 661 -9.44 8.00 4.26
N ASP A 662 -10.61 7.67 4.80
CA ASP A 662 -11.27 8.52 5.79
C ASP A 662 -10.48 8.61 7.11
N PHE A 663 -9.53 7.69 7.30
CA PHE A 663 -8.69 7.58 8.49
C PHE A 663 -7.24 8.05 8.26
N ASP A 664 -6.90 8.62 7.10
CA ASP A 664 -5.53 9.08 6.76
C ASP A 664 -5.03 10.27 7.62
N ASP A 665 -5.95 11.00 8.28
CA ASP A 665 -5.64 12.14 9.14
C ASP A 665 -6.50 12.12 10.41
N VAL A 666 -6.23 11.15 11.28
CA VAL A 666 -6.93 10.98 12.57
C VAL A 666 -6.06 11.31 13.79
N LYS A 667 -4.92 11.97 13.58
CA LYS A 667 -3.97 12.30 14.66
C LYS A 667 -4.64 13.11 15.79
N PRO A 668 -4.51 12.68 17.07
CA PRO A 668 -5.01 13.45 18.20
C PRO A 668 -4.15 14.69 18.47
N LEU A 669 -4.66 15.62 19.28
CA LEU A 669 -3.88 16.79 19.72
C LEU A 669 -2.60 16.38 20.46
N SER A 670 -1.51 17.12 20.23
CA SER A 670 -0.26 16.96 20.97
C SER A 670 -0.41 17.45 22.40
N TYR A 671 -0.03 16.63 23.38
CA TYR A 671 0.01 16.96 24.80
C TYR A 671 1.18 17.88 25.14
N THR A 672 0.89 18.97 25.87
CA THR A 672 1.89 19.98 26.30
C THR A 672 1.85 20.30 27.80
N GLY A 673 1.13 19.49 28.59
CA GLY A 673 0.94 19.72 30.02
C GLY A 673 1.99 19.09 30.93
N GLU A 674 1.71 19.12 32.24
CA GLU A 674 2.53 18.50 33.29
C GLU A 674 2.35 16.97 33.33
N PRO A 675 3.22 16.21 34.01
CA PRO A 675 3.04 14.76 34.15
C PRO A 675 1.64 14.38 34.65
N LEU A 676 1.02 13.37 34.03
CA LEU A 676 -0.31 12.88 34.38
C LEU A 676 -0.30 11.36 34.61
N ASN A 677 -1.41 10.82 35.14
CA ASN A 677 -1.53 9.38 35.35
C ASN A 677 -2.41 8.76 34.27
N LEU A 678 -1.89 7.76 33.57
CA LEU A 678 -2.58 7.05 32.50
C LEU A 678 -3.16 5.74 33.02
N PHE A 679 -4.42 5.45 32.70
CA PHE A 679 -4.97 4.09 32.83
C PHE A 679 -4.26 3.13 31.88
N GLY A 680 -4.25 1.82 32.17
CA GLY A 680 -3.78 0.81 31.21
C GLY A 680 -4.43 1.01 29.84
N GLY A 681 -3.66 0.86 28.76
CA GLY A 681 -4.07 1.17 27.39
C GLY A 681 -4.19 2.66 27.06
N GLY A 682 -4.14 3.55 28.06
CA GLY A 682 -4.08 5.01 27.93
C GLY A 682 -2.76 5.48 27.32
N ALA A 683 -2.79 6.55 26.54
CA ALA A 683 -1.60 7.09 25.90
C ALA A 683 -1.68 8.57 25.57
N ILE A 684 -0.57 9.29 25.72
CA ILE A 684 -0.41 10.65 25.21
C ILE A 684 0.61 10.68 24.06
N VAL A 685 0.42 11.62 23.14
CA VAL A 685 1.44 12.01 22.17
C VAL A 685 1.95 13.39 22.51
N THR A 686 3.24 13.64 22.35
CA THR A 686 3.83 14.97 22.47
C THR A 686 4.85 15.20 21.35
N ASP A 687 5.04 16.44 20.92
CA ASP A 687 5.97 16.75 19.83
C ASP A 687 7.42 16.83 20.35
N MET A 688 8.35 16.27 19.59
CA MET A 688 9.77 16.27 19.92
C MET A 688 10.45 17.53 19.37
N ALA A 689 11.20 18.26 20.20
CA ALA A 689 11.94 19.45 19.73
C ALA A 689 13.23 19.09 18.96
N SER A 690 13.73 17.86 19.07
CA SER A 690 14.94 17.38 18.39
C SER A 690 14.97 15.85 18.24
N SER A 691 15.61 15.34 17.18
CA SER A 691 15.81 13.91 16.93
C SER A 691 17.28 13.60 16.56
N PRO A 692 17.91 12.52 17.06
CA PRO A 692 17.39 11.57 18.05
C PRO A 692 17.36 12.14 19.48
N PHE A 693 16.56 11.51 20.33
CA PHE A 693 16.38 11.83 21.74
C PHE A 693 16.82 10.64 22.61
N THR A 694 17.41 10.85 23.79
CA THR A 694 18.04 9.75 24.56
C THR A 694 17.61 9.65 26.02
N ASP A 695 16.63 10.44 26.46
CA ASP A 695 16.38 10.63 27.89
C ASP A 695 15.00 10.11 28.29
N ASP A 696 14.91 9.00 29.01
CA ASP A 696 13.60 8.56 29.53
C ASP A 696 13.04 9.54 30.59
N PRO A 697 11.70 9.69 30.70
CA PRO A 697 11.07 10.45 31.77
C PRO A 697 11.50 9.96 33.15
N VAL A 698 11.79 10.90 34.05
CA VAL A 698 12.16 10.58 35.44
C VAL A 698 10.88 10.29 36.24
N ASP A 699 10.92 9.28 37.10
CA ASP A 699 9.80 8.87 37.97
C ASP A 699 8.54 8.35 37.23
N GLN A 700 8.72 7.80 36.01
CA GLN A 700 7.63 7.12 35.31
C GLN A 700 7.21 5.80 35.98
N GLY A 701 5.98 5.38 35.71
CA GLY A 701 5.44 4.07 36.12
C GLY A 701 6.20 2.89 35.52
N ALA A 702 5.98 1.70 36.08
CA ALA A 702 6.70 0.49 35.67
C ALA A 702 6.26 -0.03 34.30
N ASP A 703 5.00 0.21 33.94
CA ASP A 703 4.38 -0.21 32.69
C ASP A 703 4.30 0.94 31.67
N ILE A 704 4.85 2.12 31.98
CA ILE A 704 4.96 3.23 31.03
C ILE A 704 6.07 2.93 30.02
N GLN A 705 5.69 2.88 28.74
CA GLN A 705 6.59 2.69 27.61
C GLN A 705 6.52 3.87 26.66
N LEU A 706 7.67 4.14 26.02
CA LEU A 706 7.87 5.24 25.11
C LEU A 706 8.16 4.71 23.71
N PHE A 707 7.59 5.38 22.72
CA PHE A 707 7.80 5.06 21.31
C PHE A 707 8.12 6.35 20.55
N GLY A 708 9.28 6.36 19.89
CA GLY A 708 9.60 7.41 18.93
C GLY A 708 8.78 7.17 17.66
N VAL A 709 7.94 8.15 17.31
CA VAL A 709 7.11 8.09 16.11
C VAL A 709 7.58 9.17 15.15
N PHE A 710 8.12 8.73 14.02
CA PHE A 710 8.51 9.63 12.94
C PHE A 710 7.38 9.75 11.92
N THR A 711 6.84 10.95 11.74
CA THR A 711 5.90 11.25 10.64
C THR A 711 6.61 12.19 9.66
N PRO A 712 7.16 11.69 8.53
CA PRO A 712 7.79 12.56 7.55
C PRO A 712 6.78 13.52 6.98
N SER A 713 7.20 14.75 6.76
CA SER A 713 6.51 15.58 5.78
C SER A 713 6.60 14.92 4.39
N ARG A 714 5.56 15.12 3.58
CA ARG A 714 5.61 14.70 2.16
C ARG A 714 6.82 15.28 1.42
N GLU A 715 7.27 16.47 1.83
CA GLU A 715 8.46 17.15 1.30
C GLU A 715 9.75 16.36 1.56
N GLU A 716 9.92 15.78 2.74
CA GLU A 716 11.10 14.96 3.08
C GLU A 716 11.16 13.67 2.26
N ILE A 717 10.01 13.03 2.01
CA ILE A 717 9.92 11.84 1.15
C ILE A 717 10.26 12.22 -0.30
N ALA A 718 9.67 13.29 -0.82
CA ALA A 718 9.92 13.78 -2.17
C ALA A 718 11.40 14.10 -2.40
N GLN A 719 12.05 14.75 -1.42
CA GLN A 719 13.46 15.09 -1.49
C GLN A 719 14.37 13.85 -1.54
N LYS A 720 14.12 12.82 -0.71
CA LYS A 720 14.89 11.57 -0.77
C LYS A 720 14.67 10.81 -2.08
N ASN A 721 13.43 10.78 -2.58
CA ASN A 721 13.12 10.16 -3.87
C ASN A 721 13.85 10.85 -5.03
N LYS A 722 13.88 12.19 -5.03
CA LYS A 722 14.66 12.99 -5.97
C LYS A 722 16.14 12.57 -6.00
N GLU A 723 16.79 12.55 -4.84
CA GLU A 723 18.21 12.22 -4.71
C GLU A 723 18.52 10.84 -5.31
N LYS A 724 17.69 9.84 -5.02
CA LYS A 724 17.82 8.48 -5.57
C LYS A 724 17.62 8.41 -7.07
N VAL A 725 16.56 9.04 -7.60
CA VAL A 725 16.27 9.05 -9.04
C VAL A 725 17.44 9.64 -9.81
N ILE A 726 17.97 10.77 -9.35
CA ILE A 726 19.09 11.46 -10.00
C ILE A 726 20.37 10.63 -9.91
N ALA A 727 20.65 10.01 -8.75
CA ALA A 727 21.79 9.11 -8.59
C ALA A 727 21.74 7.93 -9.57
N LEU A 728 20.60 7.25 -9.68
CA LEU A 728 20.39 6.11 -10.59
C LEU A 728 20.56 6.50 -12.06
N ILE A 729 20.05 7.66 -12.47
CA ILE A 729 20.25 8.18 -13.84
C ILE A 729 21.73 8.45 -14.08
N ASN A 730 22.42 9.07 -13.12
CA ASN A 730 23.83 9.39 -13.24
C ASN A 730 24.73 8.16 -13.27
N GLU A 731 24.40 7.10 -12.53
CA GLU A 731 25.07 5.80 -12.62
C GLU A 731 24.94 5.19 -14.03
N LYS A 732 23.73 5.20 -14.60
CA LYS A 732 23.48 4.75 -15.98
C LYS A 732 24.30 5.55 -16.99
N ARG A 733 24.34 6.89 -16.85
CA ARG A 733 25.12 7.78 -17.71
C ARG A 733 26.61 7.50 -17.62
N GLN A 734 27.15 7.35 -16.41
CA GLN A 734 28.56 7.03 -16.19
C GLN A 734 28.95 5.68 -16.80
N THR A 735 28.09 4.66 -16.65
CA THR A 735 28.29 3.34 -17.26
C THR A 735 28.36 3.41 -18.80
N ALA A 736 27.63 4.35 -19.40
CA ALA A 736 27.67 4.63 -20.84
C ALA A 736 28.78 5.62 -21.26
N GLY A 737 29.62 6.09 -20.34
CA GLY A 737 30.69 7.06 -20.61
C GLY A 737 30.22 8.51 -20.78
N LEU A 738 29.02 8.86 -20.30
CA LEU A 738 28.45 10.20 -20.35
C LEU A 738 28.69 10.99 -19.05
N THR A 739 28.71 12.32 -19.17
CA THR A 739 28.82 13.23 -18.01
C THR A 739 27.56 13.17 -17.14
N PRO A 740 27.70 13.10 -15.80
CA PRO A 740 26.56 13.22 -14.88
C PRO A 740 25.79 14.53 -15.05
N LEU A 741 24.47 14.46 -14.89
CA LEU A 741 23.57 15.60 -14.83
C LEU A 741 23.68 16.29 -13.47
N VAL A 742 23.58 17.62 -13.48
CA VAL A 742 23.63 18.48 -12.29
C VAL A 742 22.21 18.93 -11.92
N GLU A 743 21.88 18.90 -10.64
CA GLU A 743 20.57 19.33 -10.16
C GLU A 743 20.33 20.83 -10.37
N ASN A 744 19.07 21.21 -10.61
CA ASN A 744 18.67 22.60 -10.74
C ASN A 744 17.33 22.88 -10.07
N SER A 745 17.33 23.72 -9.04
CA SER A 745 16.15 24.01 -8.22
C SER A 745 15.02 24.75 -8.95
N ALA A 746 15.31 25.47 -10.03
CA ALA A 746 14.27 26.06 -10.87
C ALA A 746 13.62 25.00 -11.78
N LEU A 747 14.39 24.00 -12.24
CA LEU A 747 13.81 22.84 -12.92
C LEU A 747 12.97 21.98 -11.98
N ASP A 748 13.33 21.88 -10.70
CA ASP A 748 12.48 21.19 -9.70
C ASP A 748 11.11 21.86 -9.60
N GLN A 749 11.06 23.20 -9.47
CA GLN A 749 9.80 23.95 -9.46
C GLN A 749 8.95 23.73 -10.71
N ALA A 750 9.58 23.71 -11.89
CA ALA A 750 8.87 23.39 -13.11
C ALA A 750 8.39 21.93 -13.12
N ALA A 751 9.18 20.99 -12.62
CA ALA A 751 8.81 19.59 -12.55
C ALA A 751 7.65 19.34 -11.57
N ASP A 752 7.57 20.06 -10.44
CA ASP A 752 6.44 20.01 -9.50
C ASP A 752 5.14 20.43 -10.17
N VAL A 753 5.16 21.56 -10.88
CA VAL A 753 3.99 22.03 -11.66
C VAL A 753 3.60 20.97 -12.70
N ARG A 754 4.57 20.33 -13.35
CA ARG A 754 4.29 19.27 -14.34
C ARG A 754 3.75 17.99 -13.72
N ALA A 755 4.17 17.63 -12.51
CA ALA A 755 3.63 16.51 -11.76
C ALA A 755 2.15 16.79 -11.38
N GLU A 756 1.84 17.99 -10.88
CA GLU A 756 0.47 18.40 -10.56
C GLU A 756 -0.42 18.43 -11.81
N GLU A 757 0.06 19.04 -12.90
CA GLU A 757 -0.67 19.10 -14.18
C GLU A 757 -0.93 17.70 -14.75
N ALA A 758 -0.05 16.73 -14.50
CA ALA A 758 -0.23 15.35 -14.93
C ALA A 758 -1.40 14.63 -14.22
N SER A 759 -1.78 15.09 -13.02
CA SER A 759 -2.99 14.63 -12.31
C SER A 759 -4.29 15.10 -12.97
N VAL A 760 -4.22 16.18 -13.75
CA VAL A 760 -5.35 16.71 -14.53
C VAL A 760 -5.35 16.12 -15.94
N SER A 761 -4.18 16.09 -16.59
CA SER A 761 -4.00 15.55 -17.94
C SER A 761 -2.62 14.94 -18.11
N PHE A 762 -2.56 13.61 -18.26
CA PHE A 762 -1.31 12.88 -18.47
C PHE A 762 -0.82 13.00 -19.93
N SER A 763 -0.38 14.22 -20.31
CA SER A 763 0.04 14.61 -21.66
C SER A 763 1.32 15.44 -21.65
N LEU A 764 2.06 15.46 -22.76
CA LEU A 764 3.19 16.38 -22.95
C LEU A 764 2.74 17.84 -23.09
N ASN A 765 1.49 18.08 -23.49
CA ASN A 765 0.93 19.44 -23.54
C ASN A 765 0.39 19.85 -22.17
N ARG A 766 0.60 21.10 -21.76
CA ARG A 766 0.06 21.62 -20.50
C ARG A 766 -1.48 21.75 -20.57
N PRO A 767 -2.22 21.50 -19.48
CA PRO A 767 -3.69 21.60 -19.46
C PRO A 767 -4.22 23.00 -19.80
N ASN A 768 -3.46 24.04 -19.48
CA ASN A 768 -3.79 25.44 -19.75
C ASN A 768 -3.53 25.86 -21.22
N GLY A 769 -2.94 24.99 -22.04
CA GLY A 769 -2.61 25.25 -23.45
C GLY A 769 -1.26 25.94 -23.70
N GLU A 770 -0.50 26.26 -22.65
CA GLU A 770 0.85 26.84 -22.76
C GLU A 770 1.91 25.76 -23.02
N SER A 771 3.10 26.19 -23.43
CA SER A 771 4.23 25.30 -23.68
C SER A 771 5.07 25.05 -22.43
N LEU A 772 5.89 23.99 -22.46
CA LEU A 772 6.90 23.76 -21.43
C LEU A 772 7.92 24.90 -21.35
N ALA A 773 8.21 25.56 -22.49
CA ALA A 773 9.07 26.74 -22.52
C ALA A 773 8.48 27.93 -21.77
N ASP A 774 7.15 28.10 -21.80
CA ASP A 774 6.47 29.16 -21.04
C ASP A 774 6.61 28.90 -19.53
N LEU A 775 6.42 27.65 -19.10
CA LEU A 775 6.66 27.25 -17.71
C LEU A 775 8.11 27.47 -17.26
N LEU A 776 9.08 27.14 -18.11
CA LEU A 776 10.49 27.40 -17.80
C LEU A 776 10.76 28.89 -17.60
N ASN A 777 10.14 29.76 -18.41
CA ASN A 777 10.24 31.21 -18.21
C ASN A 777 9.59 31.67 -16.89
N GLU A 778 8.47 31.07 -16.49
CA GLU A 778 7.79 31.36 -15.21
C GLU A 778 8.70 31.07 -14.01
N VAL A 779 9.48 29.98 -14.05
CA VAL A 779 10.45 29.61 -13.01
C VAL A 779 11.83 30.28 -13.20
N GLY A 780 11.96 31.20 -14.14
CA GLY A 780 13.17 32.01 -14.34
C GLY A 780 14.26 31.39 -15.23
N ILE A 781 13.92 30.39 -16.05
CA ILE A 781 14.81 29.75 -17.02
C ILE A 781 14.44 30.23 -18.43
N SER A 782 15.24 31.14 -18.99
CA SER A 782 14.99 31.72 -20.32
C SER A 782 16.03 31.36 -21.39
N ASP A 783 17.20 30.87 -20.97
CA ASP A 783 18.33 30.57 -21.85
C ASP A 783 18.55 29.04 -21.92
N PHE A 784 18.00 28.42 -22.96
CA PHE A 784 18.17 26.99 -23.28
C PHE A 784 17.95 26.76 -24.78
N THR A 785 18.47 25.66 -25.34
CA THR A 785 18.22 25.31 -26.76
C THR A 785 17.42 24.03 -26.94
N ASP A 786 17.40 23.15 -25.94
CA ASP A 786 16.57 21.95 -25.93
C ASP A 786 16.11 21.58 -24.51
N VAL A 787 14.91 21.01 -24.41
CA VAL A 787 14.31 20.57 -23.15
C VAL A 787 13.69 19.18 -23.31
N GLY A 788 14.01 18.30 -22.37
CA GLY A 788 13.41 16.97 -22.27
C GLY A 788 12.41 16.89 -21.12
N GLU A 789 11.35 16.12 -21.30
CA GLU A 789 10.39 15.80 -20.22
C GLU A 789 10.15 14.29 -20.17
N ASN A 790 10.19 13.72 -18.97
CA ASN A 790 9.69 12.38 -18.65
C ASN A 790 8.66 12.47 -17.54
N LYS A 791 7.62 11.62 -17.58
CA LYS A 791 6.62 11.52 -16.52
C LYS A 791 6.20 10.08 -16.30
N ALA A 792 5.77 9.78 -15.08
CA ALA A 792 5.13 8.52 -14.73
C ALA A 792 3.97 8.77 -13.77
N ARG A 793 3.07 7.80 -13.70
CA ARG A 793 2.04 7.72 -12.67
C ARG A 793 1.80 6.27 -12.29
N ALA A 794 1.57 6.02 -11.02
CA ALA A 794 1.17 4.72 -10.50
C ALA A 794 0.49 4.92 -9.14
N SER A 795 -0.14 3.88 -8.61
CA SER A 795 -0.60 3.89 -7.21
C SER A 795 0.58 4.02 -6.23
N GLN A 796 1.75 3.56 -6.63
CA GLN A 796 3.00 3.72 -5.91
C GLN A 796 4.16 3.73 -6.91
N LEU A 797 5.09 4.68 -6.79
CA LEU A 797 6.29 4.77 -7.61
C LEU A 797 7.55 4.53 -6.76
N PHE A 798 8.43 3.66 -7.26
CA PHE A 798 9.79 3.48 -6.72
C PHE A 798 10.82 4.14 -7.65
N PRO A 799 11.89 4.77 -7.13
CA PRO A 799 12.94 5.41 -7.92
C PRO A 799 13.47 4.55 -9.07
N THR A 800 13.76 3.28 -8.81
CA THR A 800 14.33 2.37 -9.81
C THR A 800 13.32 2.00 -10.90
N ASP A 801 12.08 1.69 -10.53
CA ASP A 801 11.03 1.38 -11.49
C ASP A 801 10.76 2.58 -12.39
N PHE A 802 10.69 3.77 -11.79
CA PHE A 802 10.56 5.02 -12.52
C PHE A 802 11.68 5.19 -13.55
N VAL A 803 12.95 5.08 -13.13
CA VAL A 803 14.12 5.23 -14.00
C VAL A 803 14.20 4.16 -15.11
N ASN A 804 13.62 2.99 -14.87
CA ASN A 804 13.53 1.90 -15.85
C ASN A 804 12.35 2.07 -16.82
N LEU A 805 11.25 2.67 -16.38
CA LEU A 805 10.03 2.89 -17.17
C LEU A 805 10.17 4.07 -18.13
N ILE A 806 10.85 5.13 -17.71
CA ILE A 806 10.94 6.39 -18.47
C ILE A 806 11.88 6.29 -19.68
N SER A 807 11.60 7.11 -20.70
CA SER A 807 12.31 7.08 -21.97
C SER A 807 13.82 7.32 -21.81
N GLN A 808 14.63 6.39 -22.36
CA GLN A 808 16.09 6.52 -22.43
C GLN A 808 16.55 7.70 -23.30
N LYS A 809 15.71 8.14 -24.24
CA LYS A 809 16.01 9.23 -25.18
C LYS A 809 16.53 10.49 -24.47
N TYR A 810 15.92 10.85 -23.34
CA TYR A 810 16.27 12.07 -22.61
C TYR A 810 17.38 11.82 -21.57
N GLN A 811 17.24 10.80 -20.73
CA GLN A 811 18.25 10.49 -19.70
C GLN A 811 19.64 10.14 -20.28
N MET A 812 19.74 9.62 -21.50
CA MET A 812 21.02 9.29 -22.17
C MET A 812 21.45 10.33 -23.21
N ASN A 813 20.78 11.48 -23.31
CA ASN A 813 21.19 12.53 -24.24
C ASN A 813 22.46 13.24 -23.74
N GLU A 814 23.50 13.28 -24.57
CA GLU A 814 24.79 13.92 -24.25
C GLU A 814 24.70 15.46 -24.15
N ALA A 815 23.69 16.07 -24.79
CA ALA A 815 23.52 17.53 -24.78
C ALA A 815 22.96 18.06 -23.45
N TYR A 816 22.25 17.23 -22.68
CA TYR A 816 21.71 17.66 -21.38
C TYR A 816 22.76 17.61 -20.29
N THR A 817 22.78 18.69 -19.50
CA THR A 817 23.72 18.90 -18.39
C THR A 817 23.01 19.12 -17.07
N LYS A 818 21.72 19.47 -17.09
CA LYS A 818 20.91 19.75 -15.89
C LYS A 818 19.67 18.87 -15.82
N ILE A 819 19.19 18.63 -14.60
CA ILE A 819 17.98 17.86 -14.31
C ILE A 819 17.19 18.49 -13.15
N GLY A 820 15.87 18.41 -13.22
CA GLY A 820 14.97 18.66 -12.10
C GLY A 820 13.95 17.54 -11.94
N PHE A 821 13.48 17.35 -10.71
CA PHE A 821 12.50 16.34 -10.32
C PHE A 821 11.35 17.00 -9.56
N GLY A 822 10.14 16.51 -9.81
CA GLY A 822 8.95 16.92 -9.07
C GLY A 822 7.98 15.76 -8.87
N SER A 823 7.21 15.83 -7.80
CA SER A 823 6.25 14.80 -7.41
C SER A 823 4.96 15.39 -6.86
N TYR A 824 3.83 14.78 -7.20
CA TYR A 824 2.52 15.20 -6.74
C TYR A 824 1.65 13.97 -6.50
N SER A 825 0.83 14.00 -5.46
CA SER A 825 -0.09 12.91 -5.13
C SER A 825 -1.52 13.43 -5.08
N LYS A 826 -2.42 12.71 -5.74
CA LYS A 826 -3.86 12.99 -5.75
C LYS A 826 -4.63 11.70 -5.64
N ASP A 827 -5.56 11.66 -4.69
CA ASP A 827 -6.23 10.42 -4.28
C ASP A 827 -5.17 9.37 -3.93
N THR A 828 -5.28 8.14 -4.43
CA THR A 828 -4.30 7.06 -4.23
C THR A 828 -3.25 6.98 -5.35
N THR A 829 -3.07 8.03 -6.17
CA THR A 829 -2.17 8.02 -7.33
C THR A 829 -1.04 9.03 -7.19
N GLU A 830 0.18 8.57 -7.38
CA GLU A 830 1.39 9.39 -7.46
C GLU A 830 1.71 9.76 -8.90
N TYR A 831 2.19 10.99 -9.10
CA TYR A 831 2.59 11.57 -10.37
C TYR A 831 4.00 12.13 -10.22
N TRP A 832 4.96 11.61 -10.98
CA TRP A 832 6.35 12.08 -10.95
C TRP A 832 6.74 12.64 -12.32
N ALA A 833 7.54 13.71 -12.31
CA ALA A 833 8.04 14.37 -13.50
C ALA A 833 9.55 14.63 -13.40
N LEU A 834 10.23 14.51 -14.54
CA LEU A 834 11.63 14.91 -14.73
C LEU A 834 11.73 15.89 -15.89
N ILE A 835 12.47 16.95 -15.68
CA ILE A 835 12.82 17.93 -16.71
C ILE A 835 14.33 17.93 -16.91
N TYR A 836 14.77 17.81 -18.16
CA TYR A 836 16.17 17.85 -18.55
C TYR A 836 16.45 19.09 -19.36
N LEU A 837 17.58 19.73 -19.12
CA LEU A 837 17.97 20.95 -19.82
C LEU A 837 19.40 20.85 -20.33
N ASP A 838 19.64 21.43 -21.50
CA ASP A 838 20.97 21.65 -22.03
C ASP A 838 21.70 22.79 -21.29
N GLU A 839 22.98 22.95 -21.64
CA GLU A 839 23.91 23.84 -20.92
C GLU A 839 23.59 25.33 -21.07
#